data_AF-A0A1V5HLH0-F1
#
_entry.id   AF-A0A1V5HLH0-F1
#
_cell.length_a   1.000
_cell.length_b   1.000
_cell.length_c   1.000
_cell.angle_alpha   90.00
_cell.angle_beta   90.00
_cell.angle_gamma   90.00
#
_symmetry.space_group_name_H-M   'P 1'
#
loop_
_entity.id
_entity.type
_entity.pdbx_description
1 polymer ?
#
loop_
_entity_poly.entity_id
_entity_poly.type
_entity_poly.pdbx_seq_one_letter_code
_entity_poly.pdbx_strand_id
1 'polypeptide(L)'
;MLKKVGFFAVLLALFSFLGFSFVKTNAEGELIQMVPGASIRTSGLQGLKFSATFDESLLGQTRGFFIIYGEATIANMQTAISGGDPYVINEKQVKIASDYDTTSTTISVVLTGVPIKGYNQQLTVIGFSKNALDEYTLVPTVVTRSIAQVALNAAKAGDSGAVSGVLTDLSNNYFKHGLDEFGNYIISSPLYEYNRVHLREQFIADWNAFAGTTWTLIDPTAFFTSAKLGLTDEIGSNKNLSNSNIYKFFNNETYGLKWAWLLDYIKSVDGTIHASRQIVAIQGDGTNGTNVLFHSSHLSYSLVNFFNKTKVAGSYTAIDFTPVAGTKYYNLPTYNNKIYAEYSSYDFVKSGNSITIPTPPNKDHYNFTGYSDGVGTVSPGAYTVSANKKLVPQYTAIAYNISYFDGATALTSLNRTYTVEDAVTLANYVKDGYVFDGWYDNPELEGTAIASFPAGTSGNKNYYAKTTASAFVPVEVTYKLNGGQLNSTDLYTLRTTATKVIATRYKTSTSYINGNDITINTYSRVNWHVIGLKPSGVPGIYEVLGKGSGYSNDSATLYFMMHDTCTSTYKTTWKVKYDSLAVGSLIIIENIPAVEGSGYSIDVYFIDASEATADVVVTLQESVSMLVPVRVGYTFDGWCEQADCSDEPITTYPGFTAASGVTTKTYYAKWTIIGG
;
A
#
# COMPACT_ATOMS: atom_id res chain seq x y z
N MET A 1 -66.21 -25.96 46.70
CA MET A 1 -66.92 -27.24 46.88
C MET A 1 -66.92 -28.00 45.55
N LEU A 2 -66.88 -29.32 45.64
CA LEU A 2 -66.61 -30.33 44.60
C LEU A 2 -67.47 -30.33 43.32
N LYS A 3 -66.88 -31.00 42.29
CA LYS A 3 -67.42 -31.82 41.16
C LYS A 3 -67.88 -31.10 39.89
N LYS A 4 -67.20 -31.30 38.74
CA LYS A 4 -67.14 -32.47 37.80
C LYS A 4 -68.44 -32.68 37.00
N VAL A 5 -68.34 -32.62 35.66
CA VAL A 5 -68.52 -33.75 34.70
C VAL A 5 -68.92 -33.20 33.31
N GLY A 6 -68.15 -33.60 32.29
CA GLY A 6 -68.71 -33.98 30.97
C GLY A 6 -68.72 -32.91 29.88
N PHE A 7 -67.73 -32.96 28.99
CA PHE A 7 -67.92 -32.98 27.53
C PHE A 7 -66.54 -33.18 26.86
N PHE A 8 -66.10 -34.43 26.76
CA PHE A 8 -64.88 -34.82 26.05
C PHE A 8 -65.15 -36.14 25.32
N ALA A 9 -66.00 -36.10 24.29
CA ALA A 9 -66.19 -37.20 23.34
C ALA A 9 -67.15 -36.81 22.21
N VAL A 10 -66.81 -35.83 21.36
CA VAL A 10 -67.23 -35.79 19.94
C VAL A 10 -66.28 -34.86 19.17
N LEU A 11 -65.17 -35.40 18.68
CA LEU A 11 -64.63 -35.07 17.34
C LEU A 11 -63.56 -36.11 16.95
N LEU A 12 -63.94 -37.39 17.04
CA LEU A 12 -63.23 -38.48 16.38
C LEU A 12 -64.10 -38.87 15.18
N ALA A 13 -63.52 -38.84 13.97
CA ALA A 13 -64.14 -39.05 12.66
C ALA A 13 -64.68 -37.80 11.94
N LEU A 14 -63.78 -37.06 11.27
CA LEU A 14 -63.98 -36.46 9.93
C LEU A 14 -62.74 -35.67 9.53
N PHE A 15 -61.69 -36.37 9.07
CA PHE A 15 -60.67 -35.88 8.11
C PHE A 15 -59.95 -37.09 7.51
N SER A 16 -60.71 -37.97 6.85
CA SER A 16 -60.21 -38.68 5.68
C SER A 16 -60.64 -37.86 4.46
N PHE A 17 -59.75 -37.74 3.47
CA PHE A 17 -59.78 -36.84 2.31
C PHE A 17 -59.12 -35.46 2.49
N LEU A 18 -57.86 -35.47 2.90
CA LEU A 18 -56.74 -34.77 2.24
C LEU A 18 -55.48 -35.55 2.67
N GLY A 19 -54.68 -36.04 1.73
CA GLY A 19 -53.51 -36.89 2.00
C GLY A 19 -52.37 -36.12 2.68
N PHE A 20 -52.58 -35.67 3.92
CA PHE A 20 -51.54 -35.03 4.72
C PHE A 20 -50.65 -36.10 5.35
N SER A 21 -49.44 -36.26 4.81
CA SER A 21 -48.37 -37.00 5.47
C SER A 21 -47.93 -36.23 6.72
N PHE A 22 -47.97 -36.85 7.89
CA PHE A 22 -47.49 -36.25 9.13
C PHE A 22 -45.95 -36.28 9.15
N VAL A 23 -45.31 -35.17 9.53
CA VAL A 23 -43.85 -35.08 9.61
C VAL A 23 -43.44 -34.62 10.99
N LYS A 24 -42.55 -35.38 11.63
CA LYS A 24 -41.90 -34.99 12.89
C LYS A 24 -40.38 -34.94 12.72
N THR A 25 -39.76 -34.01 13.43
CA THR A 25 -38.30 -34.01 13.63
C THR A 25 -38.01 -34.78 14.91
N ASN A 26 -36.98 -35.63 14.91
CA ASN A 26 -36.52 -36.23 16.17
C ASN A 26 -35.81 -35.18 17.04
N ALA A 27 -35.69 -35.45 18.34
CA ALA A 27 -34.78 -34.64 19.17
C ALA A 27 -33.32 -35.07 18.94
N GLU A 28 -32.40 -34.17 19.26
CA GLU A 28 -30.97 -34.41 19.16
C GLU A 28 -30.55 -35.60 20.06
N GLY A 29 -29.85 -36.58 19.50
CA GLY A 29 -29.42 -37.80 20.21
C GLY A 29 -30.42 -38.97 20.24
N GLU A 30 -31.60 -38.86 19.61
CA GLU A 30 -32.63 -39.93 19.67
C GLU A 30 -32.52 -40.93 18.50
N LEU A 31 -33.54 -40.96 17.63
CA LEU A 31 -33.84 -42.11 16.78
C LEU A 31 -33.04 -42.17 15.47
N ILE A 32 -32.66 -41.02 14.90
CA ILE A 32 -31.94 -40.94 13.63
C ILE A 32 -30.93 -39.79 13.70
N GLN A 33 -29.68 -40.03 13.33
CA GLN A 33 -28.65 -39.00 13.25
C GLN A 33 -27.91 -39.08 11.93
N MET A 34 -27.59 -37.93 11.34
CA MET A 34 -26.60 -37.91 10.27
C MET A 34 -25.21 -38.16 10.87
N VAL A 35 -24.39 -38.97 10.19
CA VAL A 35 -22.95 -38.98 10.49
C VAL A 35 -22.39 -37.61 10.08
N PRO A 36 -21.68 -36.89 10.96
CA PRO A 36 -21.16 -35.57 10.62
C PRO A 36 -20.26 -35.59 9.37
N GLY A 37 -20.61 -34.78 8.39
CA GLY A 37 -19.84 -34.63 7.15
C GLY A 37 -20.16 -35.66 6.06
N ALA A 38 -19.27 -35.76 5.08
CA ALA A 38 -19.39 -36.67 3.94
C ALA A 38 -17.99 -37.14 3.53
N SER A 39 -17.92 -38.24 2.79
CA SER A 39 -16.67 -38.79 2.27
C SER A 39 -16.74 -39.02 0.77
N ILE A 40 -15.59 -39.14 0.12
CA ILE A 40 -15.52 -39.58 -1.28
C ILE A 40 -15.31 -41.09 -1.28
N ARG A 41 -16.22 -41.82 -1.93
CA ARG A 41 -16.07 -43.26 -2.10
C ARG A 41 -14.90 -43.55 -3.05
N THR A 42 -13.94 -44.33 -2.60
CA THR A 42 -12.71 -44.64 -3.34
C THR A 42 -12.74 -45.96 -4.11
N SER A 43 -13.73 -46.82 -3.86
CA SER A 43 -13.91 -48.11 -4.54
C SER A 43 -15.23 -48.15 -5.33
N GLY A 44 -15.20 -48.64 -6.58
CA GLY A 44 -16.36 -48.61 -7.49
C GLY A 44 -16.58 -47.23 -8.12
N LEU A 45 -17.83 -46.86 -8.42
CA LEU A 45 -18.14 -45.52 -8.94
C LEU A 45 -17.86 -44.47 -7.85
N GLN A 46 -16.89 -43.58 -8.11
CA GLN A 46 -16.60 -42.46 -7.22
C GLN A 46 -17.83 -41.57 -7.09
N GLY A 47 -18.07 -41.10 -5.87
CA GLY A 47 -19.23 -40.30 -5.54
C GLY A 47 -19.20 -39.79 -4.12
N LEU A 48 -20.03 -38.78 -3.85
CA LEU A 48 -20.17 -38.21 -2.53
C LEU A 48 -21.02 -39.14 -1.66
N LYS A 49 -20.42 -39.66 -0.60
CA LYS A 49 -21.06 -40.58 0.35
C LYS A 49 -21.52 -39.83 1.58
N PHE A 50 -22.79 -39.96 1.91
CA PHE A 50 -23.38 -39.54 3.17
C PHE A 50 -23.85 -40.77 3.94
N SER A 51 -23.84 -40.69 5.27
CA SER A 51 -24.28 -41.77 6.13
C SER A 51 -25.21 -41.24 7.21
N ALA A 52 -26.11 -42.09 7.69
CA ALA A 52 -26.93 -41.84 8.86
C ALA A 52 -27.01 -43.10 9.73
N THR A 53 -27.07 -42.89 11.04
CA THR A 53 -27.26 -43.93 12.05
C THR A 53 -28.70 -43.89 12.55
N PHE A 54 -29.28 -45.05 12.77
CA PHE A 54 -30.67 -45.26 13.15
C PHE A 54 -30.72 -46.14 14.38
N ASP A 55 -31.60 -45.81 15.30
CA ASP A 55 -31.91 -46.66 16.44
C ASP A 55 -32.48 -48.02 15.99
N GLU A 56 -32.20 -49.06 16.76
CA GLU A 56 -32.65 -50.42 16.46
C GLU A 56 -34.19 -50.53 16.40
N SER A 57 -34.93 -49.69 17.12
CA SER A 57 -36.39 -49.65 17.07
C SER A 57 -36.96 -49.25 15.71
N LEU A 58 -36.13 -48.68 14.82
CA LEU A 58 -36.52 -48.33 13.46
C LEU A 58 -36.20 -49.44 12.44
N LEU A 59 -35.60 -50.55 12.86
CA LEU A 59 -35.38 -51.73 12.01
C LEU A 59 -36.76 -52.32 11.64
N GLY A 60 -37.13 -52.20 10.36
CA GLY A 60 -38.44 -52.59 9.84
C GLY A 60 -39.30 -51.44 9.31
N GLN A 61 -38.91 -50.19 9.56
CA GLN A 61 -39.46 -49.03 8.85
C GLN A 61 -38.72 -48.81 7.51
N THR A 62 -39.37 -48.13 6.56
CA THR A 62 -38.67 -47.65 5.36
C THR A 62 -37.70 -46.56 5.80
N ARG A 63 -36.42 -46.68 5.41
CA ARG A 63 -35.37 -45.73 5.77
C ARG A 63 -34.66 -45.26 4.52
N GLY A 64 -34.18 -44.02 4.55
CA GLY A 64 -33.58 -43.43 3.37
C GLY A 64 -33.05 -42.02 3.57
N PHE A 65 -32.85 -41.36 2.44
CA PHE A 65 -32.30 -40.02 2.34
C PHE A 65 -33.12 -39.17 1.35
N PHE A 66 -33.42 -37.94 1.76
CA PHE A 66 -33.75 -36.86 0.83
C PHE A 66 -32.46 -36.19 0.39
N ILE A 67 -32.31 -35.99 -0.91
CA ILE A 67 -31.15 -35.38 -1.54
C ILE A 67 -31.62 -34.12 -2.25
N ILE A 68 -31.10 -32.98 -1.81
CA ILE A 68 -31.52 -31.65 -2.22
C ILE A 68 -30.34 -30.95 -2.89
N TYR A 69 -30.60 -30.31 -4.02
CA TYR A 69 -29.61 -29.49 -4.71
C TYR A 69 -29.54 -28.10 -4.08
N GLY A 70 -28.35 -27.70 -3.64
CA GLY A 70 -28.13 -26.46 -2.88
C GLY A 70 -28.39 -26.65 -1.38
N GLU A 71 -28.22 -25.57 -0.62
CA GLU A 71 -28.50 -25.57 0.81
C GLU A 71 -29.99 -25.71 1.09
N ALA A 72 -30.33 -26.47 2.12
CA ALA A 72 -31.68 -26.60 2.61
C ALA A 72 -31.69 -26.90 4.12
N THR A 73 -32.79 -26.58 4.77
CA THR A 73 -33.05 -26.84 6.18
C THR A 73 -34.10 -27.95 6.34
N ILE A 74 -34.24 -28.48 7.56
CA ILE A 74 -35.33 -29.41 7.90
C ILE A 74 -36.69 -28.75 7.67
N ALA A 75 -36.83 -27.47 8.01
CA ALA A 75 -38.05 -26.70 7.78
C ALA A 75 -38.43 -26.61 6.28
N ASN A 76 -37.43 -26.47 5.39
CA ASN A 76 -37.69 -26.52 3.95
C ASN A 76 -38.26 -27.89 3.55
N MET A 77 -37.71 -28.98 4.08
CA MET A 77 -38.19 -30.33 3.80
C MET A 77 -39.59 -30.61 4.38
N GLN A 78 -39.86 -30.17 5.61
CA GLN A 78 -41.19 -30.30 6.24
C GLN A 78 -42.26 -29.57 5.42
N THR A 79 -41.95 -28.36 4.95
CA THR A 79 -42.82 -27.58 4.08
C THR A 79 -43.07 -28.31 2.76
N ALA A 80 -42.01 -28.85 2.14
CA ALA A 80 -42.12 -29.62 0.90
C ALA A 80 -42.98 -30.88 1.06
N ILE A 81 -42.82 -31.64 2.14
CA ILE A 81 -43.65 -32.82 2.42
C ILE A 81 -45.12 -32.42 2.63
N SER A 82 -45.36 -31.33 3.36
CA SER A 82 -46.71 -30.82 3.60
C SER A 82 -47.40 -30.34 2.32
N GLY A 83 -46.61 -29.94 1.31
CA GLY A 83 -47.09 -29.55 -0.02
C GLY A 83 -47.45 -30.72 -0.94
N GLY A 84 -47.09 -31.95 -0.58
CA GLY A 84 -47.33 -33.15 -1.38
C GLY A 84 -46.25 -33.45 -2.43
N ASP A 85 -46.24 -34.67 -2.94
CA ASP A 85 -45.31 -35.13 -3.98
C ASP A 85 -45.74 -34.63 -5.38
N PRO A 86 -44.84 -34.12 -6.26
CA PRO A 86 -43.39 -34.04 -6.13
C PRO A 86 -42.88 -33.02 -5.11
N TYR A 87 -41.97 -33.43 -4.23
CA TYR A 87 -41.28 -32.51 -3.33
C TYR A 87 -40.31 -31.62 -4.12
N VAL A 88 -40.45 -30.29 -3.98
CA VAL A 88 -39.61 -29.30 -4.68
C VAL A 88 -38.97 -28.35 -3.67
N ILE A 89 -37.64 -28.23 -3.75
CA ILE A 89 -36.84 -27.29 -2.95
C ILE A 89 -35.79 -26.67 -3.88
N ASN A 90 -35.53 -25.37 -3.76
CA ASN A 90 -34.61 -24.63 -4.63
C ASN A 90 -34.94 -24.83 -6.12
N GLU A 91 -36.23 -24.80 -6.45
CA GLU A 91 -36.78 -24.98 -7.81
C GLU A 91 -36.43 -26.34 -8.47
N LYS A 92 -35.93 -27.29 -7.67
CA LYS A 92 -35.54 -28.62 -8.13
C LYS A 92 -36.29 -29.69 -7.36
N GLN A 93 -36.66 -30.75 -8.08
CA GLN A 93 -37.25 -31.92 -7.46
C GLN A 93 -36.25 -32.58 -6.49
N VAL A 94 -36.68 -32.82 -5.26
CA VAL A 94 -35.93 -33.57 -4.26
C VAL A 94 -35.79 -35.02 -4.74
N LYS A 95 -34.58 -35.57 -4.67
CA LYS A 95 -34.35 -36.99 -4.96
C LYS A 95 -34.47 -37.81 -3.68
N ILE A 96 -35.14 -38.95 -3.78
CA ILE A 96 -35.37 -39.85 -2.66
C ILE A 96 -34.59 -41.13 -2.93
N ALA A 97 -33.75 -41.53 -1.99
CA ALA A 97 -33.13 -42.86 -1.98
C ALA A 97 -33.67 -43.60 -0.75
N SER A 98 -34.34 -44.73 -0.96
CA SER A 98 -35.02 -45.51 0.08
C SER A 98 -34.68 -46.99 0.00
N ASP A 99 -35.35 -47.79 0.83
CA ASP A 99 -35.33 -49.27 0.78
C ASP A 99 -33.96 -49.88 1.04
N TYR A 100 -33.20 -49.22 1.92
CA TYR A 100 -31.93 -49.72 2.41
C TYR A 100 -32.11 -50.93 3.32
N ASP A 101 -31.07 -51.77 3.38
CA ASP A 101 -30.96 -52.98 4.22
C ASP A 101 -31.62 -52.79 5.60
N THR A 102 -32.59 -53.64 5.92
CA THR A 102 -33.40 -53.59 7.12
C THR A 102 -32.68 -54.05 8.38
N THR A 103 -31.46 -54.58 8.26
CA THR A 103 -30.68 -55.14 9.38
C THR A 103 -29.60 -54.21 9.90
N SER A 104 -29.06 -53.32 9.07
CA SER A 104 -28.05 -52.35 9.50
C SER A 104 -28.67 -51.15 10.21
N THR A 105 -28.07 -50.74 11.32
CA THR A 105 -28.34 -49.46 11.99
C THR A 105 -27.66 -48.29 11.30
N THR A 106 -26.70 -48.53 10.40
CA THR A 106 -26.04 -47.48 9.61
C THR A 106 -26.27 -47.72 8.13
N ILE A 107 -26.85 -46.74 7.44
CA ILE A 107 -27.03 -46.77 6.00
C ILE A 107 -26.29 -45.61 5.34
N SER A 108 -25.99 -45.75 4.06
CA SER A 108 -25.27 -44.72 3.30
C SER A 108 -25.83 -44.56 1.90
N VAL A 109 -25.87 -43.32 1.43
CA VAL A 109 -26.16 -42.98 0.04
C VAL A 109 -24.88 -42.51 -0.65
N VAL A 110 -24.66 -42.95 -1.88
CA VAL A 110 -23.52 -42.53 -2.71
C VAL A 110 -24.06 -41.84 -3.96
N LEU A 111 -23.74 -40.56 -4.09
CA LEU A 111 -24.13 -39.73 -5.22
C LEU A 111 -23.07 -39.88 -6.31
N THR A 112 -23.34 -40.74 -7.30
CA THR A 112 -22.45 -41.02 -8.44
C THR A 112 -22.70 -40.06 -9.60
N GLY A 113 -21.80 -40.04 -10.59
CA GLY A 113 -21.94 -39.19 -11.78
C GLY A 113 -21.47 -37.74 -11.58
N VAL A 114 -20.81 -37.44 -10.46
CA VAL A 114 -20.06 -36.19 -10.30
C VAL A 114 -18.62 -36.47 -10.72
N PRO A 115 -18.26 -36.29 -12.01
CA PRO A 115 -18.20 -35.04 -12.78
C PRO A 115 -19.32 -34.04 -12.94
N ILE A 116 -20.42 -34.56 -13.48
CA ILE A 116 -21.01 -33.98 -14.71
C ILE A 116 -21.78 -32.67 -14.44
N LYS A 117 -22.08 -32.38 -13.17
CA LYS A 117 -22.89 -31.21 -12.75
C LYS A 117 -22.13 -30.13 -11.96
N GLY A 118 -20.86 -30.35 -11.62
CA GLY A 118 -19.99 -29.34 -10.97
C GLY A 118 -19.54 -29.70 -9.55
N TYR A 119 -18.23 -29.57 -9.27
CA TYR A 119 -17.60 -29.93 -8.00
C TYR A 119 -17.92 -28.99 -6.83
N ASN A 120 -18.33 -27.75 -7.15
CA ASN A 120 -18.67 -26.73 -6.19
C ASN A 120 -20.15 -26.75 -5.79
N GLN A 121 -20.97 -27.60 -6.43
CA GLN A 121 -22.39 -27.68 -6.12
C GLN A 121 -22.57 -28.30 -4.73
N GLN A 122 -23.16 -27.53 -3.81
CA GLN A 122 -23.57 -28.03 -2.52
C GLN A 122 -24.77 -28.97 -2.66
N LEU A 123 -24.76 -30.04 -1.89
CA LEU A 123 -25.83 -31.01 -1.79
C LEU A 123 -26.18 -31.14 -0.31
N THR A 124 -27.45 -30.90 0.02
CA THR A 124 -28.00 -31.18 1.35
C THR A 124 -28.62 -32.55 1.36
N VAL A 125 -28.22 -33.38 2.33
CA VAL A 125 -28.77 -34.72 2.55
C VAL A 125 -29.43 -34.80 3.92
N ILE A 126 -30.66 -35.29 3.94
CA ILE A 126 -31.50 -35.43 5.14
C ILE A 126 -31.90 -36.90 5.27
N GLY A 127 -31.43 -37.57 6.33
CA GLY A 127 -31.87 -38.92 6.66
C GLY A 127 -33.32 -38.95 7.15
N PHE A 128 -34.06 -39.99 6.80
CA PHE A 128 -35.44 -40.19 7.26
C PHE A 128 -35.75 -41.65 7.58
N SER A 129 -36.73 -41.87 8.47
CA SER A 129 -37.53 -43.08 8.53
C SER A 129 -38.99 -42.77 8.20
N LYS A 130 -39.70 -43.73 7.61
CA LYS A 130 -41.11 -43.64 7.25
C LYS A 130 -41.84 -44.86 7.83
N ASN A 131 -42.87 -44.63 8.62
CA ASN A 131 -43.66 -45.69 9.23
C ASN A 131 -44.74 -46.22 8.26
N ALA A 132 -45.48 -47.26 8.69
CA ALA A 132 -46.56 -47.86 7.89
C ALA A 132 -47.77 -46.94 7.65
N LEU A 133 -47.85 -45.79 8.33
CA LEU A 133 -48.86 -44.75 8.14
C LEU A 133 -48.38 -43.63 7.20
N ASP A 134 -47.26 -43.85 6.50
CA ASP A 134 -46.61 -42.87 5.63
C ASP A 134 -46.12 -41.59 6.33
N GLU A 135 -45.89 -41.63 7.64
CA GLU A 135 -45.39 -40.50 8.41
C GLU A 135 -43.85 -40.52 8.46
N TYR A 136 -43.25 -39.35 8.24
CA TYR A 136 -41.80 -39.19 8.25
C TYR A 136 -41.26 -38.79 9.63
N THR A 137 -40.19 -39.45 10.04
CA THR A 137 -39.27 -38.97 11.08
C THR A 137 -37.98 -38.51 10.40
N LEU A 138 -37.64 -37.24 10.52
CA LEU A 138 -36.42 -36.65 9.95
C LEU A 138 -35.32 -36.55 11.00
N VAL A 139 -34.05 -36.59 10.56
CA VAL A 139 -32.88 -36.22 11.37
C VAL A 139 -33.00 -34.80 11.94
N PRO A 140 -32.29 -34.48 13.04
CA PRO A 140 -32.43 -33.19 13.72
C PRO A 140 -31.48 -32.13 13.15
N THR A 141 -30.44 -32.58 12.44
CA THR A 141 -29.47 -31.75 11.74
C THR A 141 -29.22 -32.30 10.33
N VAL A 142 -29.14 -31.39 9.37
CA VAL A 142 -28.83 -31.73 7.97
C VAL A 142 -27.33 -31.77 7.75
N VAL A 143 -26.88 -32.47 6.71
CA VAL A 143 -25.50 -32.36 6.24
C VAL A 143 -25.49 -31.79 4.83
N THR A 144 -24.83 -30.65 4.67
CA THR A 144 -24.62 -29.98 3.39
C THR A 144 -23.14 -29.99 3.03
N ARG A 145 -22.78 -30.57 1.89
CA ARG A 145 -21.38 -30.62 1.43
C ARG A 145 -21.29 -30.52 -0.09
N SER A 146 -20.18 -29.99 -0.58
CA SER A 146 -19.75 -30.13 -1.98
C SER A 146 -18.61 -31.14 -2.09
N ILE A 147 -18.34 -31.64 -3.29
CA ILE A 147 -17.22 -32.58 -3.49
C ILE A 147 -15.88 -31.89 -3.35
N ALA A 148 -15.78 -30.63 -3.80
CA ALA A 148 -14.58 -29.81 -3.60
C ALA A 148 -14.25 -29.69 -2.11
N GLN A 149 -15.25 -29.38 -1.28
CA GLN A 149 -15.07 -29.26 0.17
C GLN A 149 -14.58 -30.56 0.80
N VAL A 150 -15.21 -31.68 0.46
CA VAL A 150 -14.84 -32.99 1.02
C VAL A 150 -13.44 -33.42 0.58
N ALA A 151 -13.08 -33.18 -0.69
CA ALA A 151 -11.75 -33.50 -1.18
C ALA A 151 -10.66 -32.66 -0.50
N LEU A 152 -10.86 -31.34 -0.38
CA LEU A 152 -9.89 -30.48 0.31
C LEU A 152 -9.77 -30.85 1.79
N ASN A 153 -10.89 -31.14 2.48
CA ASN A 153 -10.87 -31.58 3.88
C ASN A 153 -10.14 -32.92 4.06
N ALA A 154 -10.39 -33.90 3.19
CA ALA A 154 -9.68 -35.18 3.21
C ALA A 154 -8.17 -34.97 2.96
N ALA A 155 -7.82 -34.12 2.00
CA ALA A 155 -6.42 -33.80 1.71
C ALA A 155 -5.71 -33.12 2.89
N LYS A 156 -6.39 -32.20 3.59
CA LYS A 156 -5.90 -31.56 4.83
C LYS A 156 -5.71 -32.57 5.96
N ALA A 157 -6.56 -33.58 6.05
CA ALA A 157 -6.46 -34.66 7.03
C ALA A 157 -5.38 -35.70 6.71
N GLY A 158 -4.67 -35.58 5.58
CA GLY A 158 -3.62 -36.50 5.15
C GLY A 158 -4.05 -37.53 4.10
N ASP A 159 -5.34 -37.60 3.76
CA ASP A 159 -5.93 -38.60 2.85
C ASP A 159 -5.93 -38.16 1.38
N SER A 160 -4.96 -37.33 0.97
CA SER A 160 -4.91 -36.79 -0.40
C SER A 160 -4.87 -37.85 -1.50
N GLY A 161 -4.29 -39.03 -1.23
CA GLY A 161 -4.24 -40.15 -2.17
C GLY A 161 -5.63 -40.70 -2.52
N ALA A 162 -6.52 -40.77 -1.52
CA ALA A 162 -7.90 -41.25 -1.67
C ALA A 162 -8.74 -40.34 -2.59
N VAL A 163 -8.38 -39.05 -2.68
CA VAL A 163 -9.13 -38.02 -3.42
C VAL A 163 -8.34 -37.43 -4.59
N SER A 164 -7.23 -38.04 -4.97
CA SER A 164 -6.28 -37.52 -5.97
C SER A 164 -6.91 -37.18 -7.32
N GLY A 165 -7.85 -38.00 -7.81
CA GLY A 165 -8.59 -37.72 -9.04
C GLY A 165 -9.45 -36.45 -8.96
N VAL A 166 -10.08 -36.20 -7.82
CA VAL A 166 -10.86 -34.97 -7.57
C VAL A 166 -9.94 -33.76 -7.45
N LEU A 167 -8.83 -33.88 -6.72
CA LEU A 167 -7.85 -32.78 -6.60
C LEU A 167 -7.24 -32.40 -7.96
N THR A 168 -6.99 -33.40 -8.82
CA THR A 168 -6.49 -33.18 -10.18
C THR A 168 -7.50 -32.44 -11.02
N ASP A 169 -8.79 -32.83 -10.97
CA ASP A 169 -9.84 -32.12 -11.71
C ASP A 169 -10.01 -30.67 -11.21
N LEU A 170 -10.04 -30.47 -9.89
CA LEU A 170 -10.08 -29.13 -9.30
C LEU A 170 -8.92 -28.28 -9.81
N SER A 171 -7.68 -28.79 -9.72
CA SER A 171 -6.48 -28.07 -10.18
C SER A 171 -6.54 -27.69 -11.66
N ASN A 172 -7.15 -28.51 -12.51
CA ASN A 172 -7.17 -28.29 -13.95
C ASN A 172 -8.34 -27.40 -14.40
N ASN A 173 -9.46 -27.44 -13.67
CA ASN A 173 -10.73 -26.89 -14.16
C ASN A 173 -11.33 -25.80 -13.28
N TYR A 174 -10.80 -25.55 -12.08
CA TYR A 174 -11.39 -24.59 -11.14
C TYR A 174 -10.35 -23.56 -10.69
N PHE A 175 -10.87 -22.44 -10.23
CA PHE A 175 -10.14 -21.39 -9.53
C PHE A 175 -10.85 -21.07 -8.23
N LYS A 176 -10.10 -20.60 -7.25
CA LYS A 176 -10.66 -19.89 -6.10
C LYS A 176 -10.52 -18.39 -6.29
N HIS A 177 -11.47 -17.61 -5.80
CA HIS A 177 -11.40 -16.16 -5.85
C HIS A 177 -11.92 -15.50 -4.57
N GLY A 178 -11.52 -14.26 -4.36
CA GLY A 178 -11.87 -13.46 -3.19
C GLY A 178 -10.90 -12.30 -2.99
N LEU A 179 -11.07 -11.57 -1.89
CA LEU A 179 -10.11 -10.55 -1.47
C LEU A 179 -8.95 -11.19 -0.70
N ASP A 180 -7.73 -10.74 -0.98
CA ASP A 180 -6.60 -10.98 -0.09
C ASP A 180 -6.61 -10.03 1.12
N GLU A 181 -5.71 -10.29 2.06
CA GLU A 181 -5.49 -9.45 3.24
C GLU A 181 -4.97 -8.02 2.94
N PHE A 182 -4.63 -7.72 1.68
CA PHE A 182 -4.17 -6.42 1.22
C PHE A 182 -5.27 -5.65 0.47
N GLY A 183 -6.48 -6.20 0.36
CA GLY A 183 -7.59 -5.61 -0.39
C GLY A 183 -7.48 -5.76 -1.91
N ASN A 184 -6.57 -6.61 -2.40
CA ASN A 184 -6.54 -6.99 -3.81
C ASN A 184 -7.55 -8.11 -4.07
N TYR A 185 -8.17 -8.09 -5.24
CA TYR A 185 -9.02 -9.20 -5.66
C TYR A 185 -8.14 -10.24 -6.37
N ILE A 186 -8.15 -11.48 -5.87
CA ILE A 186 -7.35 -12.58 -6.43
C ILE A 186 -8.25 -13.63 -7.04
N ILE A 187 -7.78 -14.19 -8.15
CA ILE A 187 -8.24 -15.42 -8.79
C ILE A 187 -7.02 -16.31 -8.87
N SER A 188 -7.06 -17.48 -8.25
CA SER A 188 -5.86 -18.32 -8.10
C SER A 188 -6.17 -19.80 -8.15
N SER A 189 -5.10 -20.60 -8.24
CA SER A 189 -5.20 -22.06 -8.14
C SER A 189 -6.02 -22.47 -6.91
N PRO A 190 -6.95 -23.43 -7.05
CA PRO A 190 -7.94 -23.72 -6.03
C PRO A 190 -7.37 -24.53 -4.85
N LEU A 191 -6.23 -25.21 -5.04
CA LEU A 191 -5.79 -26.23 -4.10
C LEU A 191 -5.09 -25.68 -2.86
N TYR A 192 -4.14 -24.75 -3.02
CA TYR A 192 -3.21 -24.39 -1.94
C TYR A 192 -3.51 -23.05 -1.31
N GLU A 193 -3.23 -22.92 -0.02
CA GLU A 193 -3.48 -21.74 0.78
C GLU A 193 -2.40 -20.66 0.56
N TYR A 194 -2.83 -19.43 0.34
CA TYR A 194 -1.93 -18.28 0.14
C TYR A 194 -2.26 -17.13 1.08
N ASN A 195 -3.38 -17.20 1.80
CA ASN A 195 -3.69 -16.24 2.83
C ASN A 195 -2.81 -16.51 4.05
N ARG A 196 -1.92 -15.56 4.35
CA ARG A 196 -1.00 -15.61 5.48
C ARG A 196 -1.71 -15.88 6.81
N VAL A 197 -2.93 -15.37 7.01
CA VAL A 197 -3.68 -15.56 8.27
C VAL A 197 -4.02 -17.03 8.45
N HIS A 198 -4.56 -17.69 7.42
CA HIS A 198 -4.85 -19.13 7.47
C HIS A 198 -3.56 -19.96 7.58
N LEU A 199 -2.49 -19.56 6.87
CA LEU A 199 -1.17 -20.19 7.03
C LEU A 199 -0.65 -20.05 8.46
N ARG A 200 -0.79 -18.88 9.08
CA ARG A 200 -0.40 -18.64 10.48
C ARG A 200 -1.18 -19.55 11.43
N GLU A 201 -2.50 -19.63 11.28
CA GLU A 201 -3.34 -20.48 12.12
C GLU A 201 -2.92 -21.95 12.03
N GLN A 202 -2.68 -22.44 10.81
CA GLN A 202 -2.19 -23.80 10.60
C GLN A 202 -0.79 -24.01 11.18
N PHE A 203 0.11 -23.03 11.04
CA PHE A 203 1.46 -23.10 11.61
C PHE A 203 1.42 -23.16 13.14
N ILE A 204 0.59 -22.33 13.77
CA ILE A 204 0.41 -22.30 15.22
C ILE A 204 -0.15 -23.65 15.70
N ALA A 205 -1.15 -24.21 15.02
CA ALA A 205 -1.71 -25.51 15.38
C ALA A 205 -0.66 -26.62 15.33
N ASP A 206 0.12 -26.67 14.25
CA ASP A 206 1.19 -27.66 14.06
C ASP A 206 2.33 -27.46 15.07
N TRP A 207 2.73 -26.21 15.34
CA TRP A 207 3.75 -25.90 16.33
C TRP A 207 3.29 -26.25 17.74
N ASN A 208 2.05 -25.95 18.11
CA ASN A 208 1.46 -26.33 19.39
C ASN A 208 1.48 -27.85 19.59
N ALA A 209 1.08 -28.60 18.56
CA ALA A 209 1.11 -30.06 18.60
C ALA A 209 2.54 -30.62 18.71
N PHE A 210 3.52 -29.99 18.06
CA PHE A 210 4.93 -30.39 18.11
C PHE A 210 5.61 -30.03 19.44
N ALA A 211 5.48 -28.77 19.88
CA ALA A 211 6.23 -28.19 20.99
C ALA A 211 5.49 -28.24 22.33
N GLY A 212 4.24 -28.72 22.36
CA GLY A 212 3.41 -28.76 23.56
C GLY A 212 2.96 -27.38 24.05
N THR A 213 2.81 -26.41 23.14
CA THR A 213 2.33 -25.05 23.45
C THR A 213 0.81 -24.94 23.23
N THR A 214 0.19 -23.85 23.68
CA THR A 214 -1.27 -23.61 23.58
C THR A 214 -1.60 -22.24 22.99
N TRP A 215 -0.78 -21.76 22.06
CA TRP A 215 -0.90 -20.42 21.51
C TRP A 215 -2.07 -20.30 20.55
N THR A 216 -2.71 -19.13 20.55
CA THR A 216 -3.71 -18.71 19.55
C THR A 216 -3.17 -17.61 18.63
N LEU A 217 -2.08 -16.94 19.04
CA LEU A 217 -1.34 -15.94 18.29
C LEU A 217 0.15 -16.24 18.39
N ILE A 218 0.92 -15.85 17.37
CA ILE A 218 2.36 -16.04 17.36
C ILE A 218 3.07 -14.80 17.89
N ASP A 219 3.51 -14.85 19.15
CA ASP A 219 4.32 -13.82 19.78
C ASP A 219 5.82 -14.00 19.43
N PRO A 220 6.55 -12.95 19.02
CA PRO A 220 7.95 -13.05 18.64
C PRO A 220 8.87 -13.63 19.72
N THR A 221 8.72 -13.19 20.97
CA THR A 221 9.60 -13.60 22.09
C THR A 221 9.26 -15.01 22.57
N ALA A 222 7.97 -15.34 22.67
CA ALA A 222 7.50 -16.68 23.02
C ALA A 222 7.90 -17.69 21.95
N PHE A 223 7.73 -17.35 20.66
CA PHE A 223 8.15 -18.20 19.54
C PHE A 223 9.65 -18.45 19.58
N PHE A 224 10.48 -17.41 19.68
CA PHE A 224 11.93 -17.58 19.79
C PHE A 224 12.33 -18.44 21.00
N THR A 225 11.69 -18.22 22.15
CA THR A 225 11.97 -18.99 23.37
C THR A 225 11.66 -20.46 23.19
N SER A 226 10.52 -20.80 22.58
CA SER A 226 10.16 -22.18 22.26
C SER A 226 11.08 -22.78 21.19
N ALA A 227 11.40 -22.01 20.15
CA ALA A 227 12.23 -22.43 19.02
C ALA A 227 13.66 -22.82 19.42
N LYS A 228 14.26 -22.09 20.37
CA LYS A 228 15.63 -22.35 20.83
C LYS A 228 15.75 -23.47 21.88
N LEU A 229 14.65 -23.99 22.42
CA LEU A 229 14.69 -25.03 23.46
C LEU A 229 15.53 -26.23 23.00
N GLY A 230 16.39 -26.73 23.90
CA GLY A 230 17.37 -27.78 23.62
C GLY A 230 18.78 -27.25 23.33
N LEU A 231 18.95 -25.95 23.11
CA LEU A 231 20.26 -25.29 23.08
C LEU A 231 20.65 -24.81 24.49
N THR A 232 21.91 -25.02 24.86
CA THR A 232 22.45 -24.67 26.19
C THR A 232 23.48 -23.56 26.15
N ASP A 233 24.01 -23.24 24.96
CA ASP A 233 25.08 -22.26 24.79
C ASP A 233 24.53 -20.83 24.81
N GLU A 234 25.41 -19.83 24.79
CA GLU A 234 25.00 -18.43 24.66
C GLU A 234 24.72 -18.07 23.20
N ILE A 235 23.84 -17.08 22.97
CA ILE A 235 23.40 -16.67 21.62
C ILE A 235 24.62 -16.35 20.72
N GLY A 236 25.68 -15.76 21.26
CA GLY A 236 26.88 -15.37 20.49
C GLY A 236 27.86 -16.51 20.16
N SER A 237 27.70 -17.70 20.76
CA SER A 237 28.65 -18.82 20.60
C SER A 237 28.04 -20.05 19.93
N ASN A 238 26.72 -20.11 19.80
CA ASN A 238 26.03 -21.24 19.20
C ASN A 238 26.34 -21.41 17.70
N LYS A 239 26.84 -22.59 17.33
CA LYS A 239 27.19 -22.98 15.94
C LYS A 239 26.41 -24.19 15.41
N ASN A 240 25.60 -24.81 16.26
CA ASN A 240 24.82 -25.99 15.91
C ASN A 240 23.38 -25.86 16.43
N LEU A 241 22.40 -26.00 15.54
CA LEU A 241 20.98 -25.92 15.82
C LEU A 241 20.32 -27.30 15.95
N SER A 242 21.01 -28.42 15.74
CA SER A 242 20.40 -29.76 15.67
C SER A 242 19.56 -30.14 16.91
N ASN A 243 19.95 -29.64 18.08
CA ASN A 243 19.22 -29.87 19.33
C ASN A 243 18.04 -28.92 19.56
N SER A 244 17.92 -27.85 18.79
CA SER A 244 16.84 -26.86 18.90
C SER A 244 15.49 -27.40 18.43
N ASN A 245 14.41 -26.93 19.04
CA ASN A 245 13.05 -27.25 18.60
C ASN A 245 12.76 -26.80 17.17
N ILE A 246 13.27 -25.64 16.73
CA ILE A 246 13.06 -25.19 15.34
C ILE A 246 13.70 -26.14 14.32
N TYR A 247 14.91 -26.63 14.60
CA TYR A 247 15.56 -27.63 13.73
C TYR A 247 14.73 -28.91 13.69
N LYS A 248 14.33 -29.40 14.86
CA LYS A 248 13.53 -30.63 15.00
C LYS A 248 12.15 -30.51 14.34
N PHE A 249 11.53 -29.34 14.38
CA PHE A 249 10.24 -29.07 13.72
C PHE A 249 10.37 -29.18 12.20
N PHE A 250 11.35 -28.49 11.61
CA PHE A 250 11.55 -28.50 10.15
C PHE A 250 12.15 -29.81 9.62
N ASN A 251 12.73 -30.64 10.48
CA ASN A 251 13.21 -31.99 10.15
C ASN A 251 12.26 -33.11 10.64
N ASN A 252 11.09 -32.77 11.17
CA ASN A 252 10.09 -33.75 11.55
C ASN A 252 9.44 -34.37 10.31
N GLU A 253 9.20 -35.69 10.31
CA GLU A 253 8.62 -36.41 9.16
C GLU A 253 7.23 -35.90 8.74
N THR A 254 6.47 -35.32 9.68
CA THR A 254 5.15 -34.73 9.39
C THR A 254 5.27 -33.23 9.13
N TYR A 255 5.80 -32.46 10.08
CA TYR A 255 5.80 -31.00 10.01
C TYR A 255 6.83 -30.43 9.05
N GLY A 256 7.99 -31.08 8.94
CA GLY A 256 9.06 -30.68 8.02
C GLY A 256 8.61 -30.75 6.57
N LEU A 257 7.98 -31.85 6.16
CA LEU A 257 7.43 -31.99 4.80
C LEU A 257 6.35 -30.95 4.48
N LYS A 258 5.57 -30.53 5.48
CA LYS A 258 4.49 -29.56 5.33
C LYS A 258 5.00 -28.12 5.25
N TRP A 259 6.07 -27.78 5.98
CA TRP A 259 6.54 -26.40 6.15
C TRP A 259 7.90 -26.10 5.49
N ALA A 260 8.57 -27.07 4.87
CA ALA A 260 9.87 -26.86 4.20
C ALA A 260 9.84 -25.69 3.21
N TRP A 261 8.73 -25.54 2.45
CA TRP A 261 8.56 -24.45 1.49
C TRP A 261 8.68 -23.05 2.14
N LEU A 262 8.35 -22.91 3.43
CA LEU A 262 8.41 -21.64 4.14
C LEU A 262 9.87 -21.20 4.34
N LEU A 263 10.79 -22.13 4.57
CA LEU A 263 12.21 -21.82 4.64
C LEU A 263 12.73 -21.32 3.29
N ASP A 264 12.34 -21.99 2.20
CA ASP A 264 12.72 -21.59 0.84
C ASP A 264 12.14 -20.23 0.46
N TYR A 265 10.89 -19.97 0.83
CA TYR A 265 10.25 -18.68 0.64
C TYR A 265 10.98 -17.58 1.42
N ILE A 266 11.20 -17.76 2.72
CA ILE A 266 11.91 -16.78 3.56
C ILE A 266 13.29 -16.49 2.96
N LYS A 267 14.05 -17.52 2.60
CA LYS A 267 15.37 -17.39 1.97
C LYS A 267 15.32 -16.59 0.66
N SER A 268 14.25 -16.72 -0.12
CA SER A 268 14.10 -15.99 -1.40
C SER A 268 13.86 -14.49 -1.23
N VAL A 269 13.28 -14.07 -0.10
CA VAL A 269 12.95 -12.67 0.19
C VAL A 269 13.88 -12.06 1.26
N ASP A 270 14.81 -12.85 1.79
CA ASP A 270 15.75 -12.46 2.82
C ASP A 270 17.01 -11.82 2.21
N GLY A 271 17.18 -10.52 2.45
CA GLY A 271 18.42 -9.81 2.14
C GLY A 271 19.49 -9.92 3.23
N THR A 272 19.20 -10.58 4.36
CA THR A 272 20.11 -10.66 5.51
C THR A 272 20.93 -11.94 5.46
N ILE A 273 22.23 -11.84 5.74
CA ILE A 273 23.12 -13.01 5.69
C ILE A 273 22.82 -14.03 6.82
N HIS A 274 22.28 -13.59 7.95
CA HIS A 274 22.15 -14.40 9.16
C HIS A 274 20.96 -15.37 9.13
N ALA A 275 19.77 -14.92 8.72
CA ALA A 275 18.63 -15.84 8.59
C ALA A 275 18.89 -16.88 7.48
N SER A 276 19.47 -16.46 6.35
CA SER A 276 19.97 -17.38 5.32
C SER A 276 20.95 -18.45 5.85
N ARG A 277 21.90 -18.08 6.73
CA ARG A 277 22.82 -19.06 7.35
C ARG A 277 22.11 -20.06 8.24
N GLN A 278 21.15 -19.59 9.03
CA GLN A 278 20.34 -20.42 9.93
C GLN A 278 19.43 -21.38 9.14
N ILE A 279 18.86 -20.92 8.02
CA ILE A 279 18.07 -21.77 7.11
C ILE A 279 18.94 -22.88 6.53
N VAL A 280 20.15 -22.57 6.04
CA VAL A 280 21.09 -23.60 5.54
C VAL A 280 21.42 -24.63 6.61
N ALA A 281 21.65 -24.19 7.85
CA ALA A 281 21.89 -25.10 8.97
C ALA A 281 20.68 -26.01 9.25
N ILE A 282 19.46 -25.47 9.21
CA ILE A 282 18.22 -26.24 9.42
C ILE A 282 17.95 -27.23 8.30
N GLN A 283 18.25 -26.86 7.04
CA GLN A 283 18.12 -27.73 5.87
C GLN A 283 19.24 -28.79 5.78
N GLY A 284 20.32 -28.62 6.54
CA GLY A 284 21.49 -29.51 6.58
C GLY A 284 21.54 -30.33 7.87
N ASP A 285 22.74 -30.40 8.47
CA ASP A 285 23.03 -31.21 9.66
C ASP A 285 22.91 -30.44 11.00
N GLY A 286 22.33 -29.24 10.95
CA GLY A 286 22.26 -28.31 12.08
C GLY A 286 23.39 -27.28 12.09
N THR A 287 24.37 -27.38 11.19
CA THR A 287 25.53 -26.47 11.14
C THR A 287 25.64 -25.70 9.82
N ASN A 288 26.44 -24.63 9.81
CA ASN A 288 26.84 -23.93 8.59
C ASN A 288 28.34 -23.62 8.65
N GLY A 289 29.14 -24.68 8.57
CA GLY A 289 30.58 -24.60 8.80
C GLY A 289 30.88 -24.10 10.22
N THR A 290 31.78 -23.13 10.35
CA THR A 290 32.19 -22.54 11.64
C THR A 290 31.38 -21.31 12.05
N ASN A 291 30.37 -20.93 11.27
CA ASN A 291 29.58 -19.71 11.47
C ASN A 291 28.73 -19.79 12.75
N VAL A 292 28.64 -18.66 13.45
CA VAL A 292 27.68 -18.49 14.55
C VAL A 292 26.26 -18.35 14.00
N LEU A 293 25.32 -19.06 14.62
CA LEU A 293 23.93 -19.20 14.19
C LEU A 293 22.93 -18.48 15.09
N PHE A 294 23.37 -17.83 16.17
CA PHE A 294 22.53 -16.97 17.01
C PHE A 294 21.23 -17.62 17.51
N HIS A 295 21.26 -18.92 17.87
CA HIS A 295 20.08 -19.69 18.30
C HIS A 295 18.89 -19.59 17.34
N SER A 296 19.12 -19.40 16.04
CA SER A 296 18.07 -19.17 15.04
C SER A 296 17.26 -17.86 15.23
N SER A 297 17.76 -16.89 16.00
CA SER A 297 17.03 -15.66 16.34
C SER A 297 16.50 -14.93 15.09
N HIS A 298 17.38 -14.57 14.15
CA HIS A 298 17.01 -13.89 12.91
C HIS A 298 15.90 -14.60 12.13
N LEU A 299 15.99 -15.92 11.95
CA LEU A 299 14.96 -16.72 11.29
C LEU A 299 13.66 -16.73 12.11
N SER A 300 13.74 -16.90 13.42
CA SER A 300 12.57 -16.94 14.31
C SER A 300 11.75 -15.66 14.20
N TYR A 301 12.41 -14.49 14.29
CA TYR A 301 11.75 -13.20 14.09
C TYR A 301 11.26 -13.00 12.65
N SER A 302 11.98 -13.51 11.65
CA SER A 302 11.57 -13.41 10.25
C SER A 302 10.31 -14.24 9.94
N LEU A 303 10.19 -15.44 10.52
CA LEU A 303 8.98 -16.27 10.45
C LEU A 303 7.79 -15.57 11.11
N VAL A 304 8.01 -15.00 12.29
CA VAL A 304 6.95 -14.26 13.01
C VAL A 304 6.54 -13.01 12.22
N ASN A 305 7.49 -12.26 11.67
CA ASN A 305 7.21 -11.10 10.83
C ASN A 305 6.47 -11.47 9.55
N PHE A 306 6.82 -12.61 8.92
CA PHE A 306 6.05 -13.17 7.83
C PHE A 306 4.61 -13.46 8.26
N PHE A 307 4.38 -14.06 9.42
CA PHE A 307 3.03 -14.40 9.87
C PHE A 307 2.25 -13.24 10.44
N ASN A 308 2.87 -12.18 10.96
CA ASN A 308 2.16 -11.05 11.55
C ASN A 308 2.12 -9.81 10.66
N LYS A 309 2.80 -9.83 9.50
CA LYS A 309 2.97 -8.65 8.63
C LYS A 309 3.58 -7.48 9.42
N THR A 310 4.63 -7.76 10.18
CA THR A 310 5.28 -6.82 11.09
C THR A 310 6.76 -6.65 10.79
N LYS A 311 7.38 -5.71 11.52
CA LYS A 311 8.84 -5.54 11.63
C LYS A 311 9.24 -5.61 13.10
N VAL A 312 9.07 -6.77 13.72
CA VAL A 312 9.61 -6.98 15.06
C VAL A 312 11.05 -7.45 14.93
N ALA A 313 11.93 -6.76 15.64
CA ALA A 313 13.30 -7.16 15.85
C ALA A 313 13.50 -7.34 17.36
N GLY A 314 14.21 -8.40 17.76
CA GLY A 314 14.85 -8.43 19.06
C GLY A 314 16.11 -7.57 19.03
N SER A 315 17.24 -8.11 19.50
CA SER A 315 18.57 -7.49 19.34
C SER A 315 19.17 -7.62 17.94
N TYR A 316 18.39 -8.06 16.95
CA TYR A 316 18.89 -8.53 15.64
C TYR A 316 17.96 -8.10 14.51
N THR A 317 18.53 -7.74 13.37
CA THR A 317 17.77 -7.39 12.17
C THR A 317 17.07 -8.61 11.58
N ALA A 318 15.74 -8.58 11.54
CA ALA A 318 14.89 -9.56 10.88
C ALA A 318 14.26 -8.96 9.62
N ILE A 319 13.69 -9.83 8.78
CA ILE A 319 13.02 -9.38 7.55
C ILE A 319 11.81 -8.52 7.90
N ASP A 320 11.72 -7.36 7.24
CA ASP A 320 10.63 -6.40 7.39
C ASP A 320 9.49 -6.69 6.39
N PHE A 321 8.28 -6.97 6.89
CA PHE A 321 7.10 -7.21 6.07
C PHE A 321 6.11 -6.02 6.06
N THR A 322 6.51 -4.82 6.50
CA THR A 322 5.63 -3.64 6.60
C THR A 322 5.58 -2.75 5.34
N PRO A 323 6.69 -2.36 4.67
CA PRO A 323 6.67 -1.31 3.63
C PRO A 323 6.37 -1.87 2.24
N VAL A 324 6.63 -3.16 2.03
CA VAL A 324 6.57 -3.85 0.73
C VAL A 324 5.80 -5.17 0.84
N ALA A 325 4.90 -5.27 1.82
CA ALA A 325 4.17 -6.49 2.12
C ALA A 325 3.57 -7.11 0.84
N GLY A 326 2.82 -6.32 0.07
CA GLY A 326 2.12 -6.80 -1.12
C GLY A 326 3.00 -7.38 -2.23
N THR A 327 4.28 -6.99 -2.33
CA THR A 327 5.23 -7.57 -3.30
C THR A 327 5.92 -8.81 -2.75
N LYS A 328 6.20 -8.85 -1.44
CA LYS A 328 6.81 -10.04 -0.80
C LYS A 328 5.89 -11.25 -0.83
N TYR A 329 4.60 -11.10 -0.57
CA TYR A 329 3.65 -12.22 -0.65
C TYR A 329 3.24 -12.60 -2.08
N TYR A 330 3.64 -11.84 -3.10
CA TYR A 330 3.19 -12.05 -4.48
C TYR A 330 3.62 -13.41 -5.04
N ASN A 331 4.86 -13.83 -4.78
CA ASN A 331 5.40 -15.10 -5.25
C ASN A 331 5.07 -16.27 -4.31
N LEU A 332 4.36 -16.05 -3.20
CA LEU A 332 3.98 -17.13 -2.28
C LEU A 332 3.35 -18.36 -2.97
N PRO A 333 2.49 -18.20 -4.02
CA PRO A 333 1.95 -19.33 -4.77
C PRO A 333 2.98 -20.20 -5.49
N THR A 334 4.20 -19.72 -5.74
CA THR A 334 5.27 -20.53 -6.34
C THR A 334 5.98 -21.41 -5.31
N TYR A 335 5.76 -21.19 -4.01
CA TYR A 335 6.39 -21.93 -2.92
C TYR A 335 5.42 -22.89 -2.24
N ASN A 336 4.25 -22.42 -1.77
CA ASN A 336 3.34 -23.31 -1.05
C ASN A 336 2.61 -24.27 -2.00
N ASN A 337 2.97 -25.54 -1.93
CA ASN A 337 2.32 -26.67 -2.59
C ASN A 337 1.92 -27.79 -1.61
N LYS A 338 1.82 -27.48 -0.31
CA LYS A 338 1.58 -28.47 0.75
C LYS A 338 0.33 -28.18 1.57
N ILE A 339 0.06 -26.92 1.85
CA ILE A 339 -1.05 -26.54 2.72
C ILE A 339 -2.24 -26.24 1.84
N TYR A 340 -3.28 -27.06 1.93
CA TYR A 340 -4.51 -26.90 1.16
C TYR A 340 -5.35 -25.72 1.65
N ALA A 341 -6.07 -25.09 0.73
CA ALA A 341 -6.95 -23.96 0.98
C ALA A 341 -8.13 -24.37 1.88
N GLU A 342 -8.56 -23.44 2.74
CA GLU A 342 -9.80 -23.59 3.49
C GLU A 342 -11.00 -23.33 2.57
N TYR A 343 -11.76 -24.37 2.25
CA TYR A 343 -12.84 -24.27 1.25
C TYR A 343 -13.87 -23.20 1.61
N SER A 344 -14.25 -23.10 2.89
CA SER A 344 -15.24 -22.12 3.35
C SER A 344 -14.77 -20.67 3.30
N SER A 345 -13.47 -20.42 3.09
CA SER A 345 -12.92 -19.07 3.05
C SER A 345 -12.85 -18.48 1.65
N TYR A 346 -13.25 -19.22 0.62
CA TYR A 346 -13.17 -18.80 -0.77
C TYR A 346 -14.38 -19.20 -1.59
N ASP A 347 -14.65 -18.41 -2.62
CA ASP A 347 -15.57 -18.81 -3.68
C ASP A 347 -14.80 -19.59 -4.74
N PHE A 348 -15.39 -20.69 -5.21
CA PHE A 348 -14.81 -21.53 -6.25
C PHE A 348 -15.61 -21.43 -7.54
N VAL A 349 -14.90 -21.30 -8.65
CA VAL A 349 -15.50 -21.10 -9.97
C VAL A 349 -14.79 -21.96 -10.99
N LYS A 350 -15.57 -22.57 -11.89
CA LYS A 350 -15.01 -23.34 -13.00
C LYS A 350 -14.41 -22.41 -14.05
N SER A 351 -13.28 -22.77 -14.63
CA SER A 351 -12.70 -22.12 -15.80
C SER A 351 -13.73 -22.00 -16.93
N GLY A 352 -13.79 -20.84 -17.56
CA GLY A 352 -14.78 -20.44 -18.56
C GLY A 352 -16.06 -19.82 -17.99
N ASN A 353 -16.32 -19.91 -16.69
CA ASN A 353 -17.49 -19.26 -16.08
C ASN A 353 -17.21 -17.80 -15.73
N SER A 354 -18.27 -16.99 -15.64
CA SER A 354 -18.18 -15.58 -15.23
C SER A 354 -18.34 -15.41 -13.71
N ILE A 355 -17.57 -14.48 -13.15
CA ILE A 355 -17.69 -13.95 -11.79
C ILE A 355 -17.93 -12.43 -11.85
N THR A 356 -18.32 -11.83 -10.73
CA THR A 356 -18.40 -10.36 -10.61
C THR A 356 -17.19 -9.85 -9.84
N ILE A 357 -16.32 -9.07 -10.49
CA ILE A 357 -15.27 -8.32 -9.80
C ILE A 357 -15.96 -7.16 -9.06
N PRO A 358 -15.77 -7.04 -7.73
CA PRO A 358 -16.41 -5.99 -6.95
C PRO A 358 -15.83 -4.61 -7.27
N THR A 359 -16.58 -3.55 -6.97
CA THR A 359 -16.00 -2.21 -6.82
C THR A 359 -15.26 -2.14 -5.48
N PRO A 360 -14.03 -1.63 -5.40
CA PRO A 360 -13.31 -1.58 -4.14
C PRO A 360 -13.93 -0.53 -3.20
N PRO A 361 -13.60 -0.57 -1.89
CA PRO A 361 -14.02 0.46 -0.94
C PRO A 361 -13.59 1.85 -1.41
N ASN A 362 -14.40 2.87 -1.09
CA ASN A 362 -14.05 4.25 -1.38
C ASN A 362 -12.74 4.63 -0.66
N LYS A 363 -11.88 5.40 -1.34
CA LYS A 363 -10.64 5.94 -0.78
C LYS A 363 -10.76 7.47 -0.77
N ASP A 364 -10.91 8.04 0.41
CA ASP A 364 -11.15 9.48 0.59
C ASP A 364 -10.13 10.34 -0.16
N HIS A 365 -10.62 11.31 -0.93
CA HIS A 365 -9.83 12.22 -1.77
C HIS A 365 -9.12 11.58 -2.96
N TYR A 366 -9.52 10.36 -3.37
CA TYR A 366 -9.07 9.71 -4.59
C TYR A 366 -10.23 9.22 -5.45
N ASN A 367 -10.03 9.21 -6.77
CA ASN A 367 -10.90 8.56 -7.72
C ASN A 367 -10.35 7.17 -8.06
N PHE A 368 -11.19 6.15 -7.98
CA PHE A 368 -10.85 4.80 -8.45
C PHE A 368 -10.81 4.80 -9.99
N THR A 369 -9.71 4.30 -10.56
CA THR A 369 -9.49 4.28 -12.02
C THR A 369 -9.57 2.89 -12.65
N GLY A 370 -9.71 1.84 -11.84
CA GLY A 370 -9.73 0.45 -12.27
C GLY A 370 -8.75 -0.41 -11.49
N TYR A 371 -8.75 -1.71 -11.77
CA TYR A 371 -7.76 -2.63 -11.22
C TYR A 371 -6.59 -2.79 -12.18
N SER A 372 -5.36 -2.74 -11.69
CA SER A 372 -4.19 -3.19 -12.45
C SER A 372 -4.03 -4.70 -12.29
N ASP A 373 -3.83 -5.40 -13.40
CA ASP A 373 -3.47 -6.84 -13.40
C ASP A 373 -1.98 -7.10 -13.67
N GLY A 374 -1.17 -6.03 -13.67
CA GLY A 374 0.26 -6.05 -14.01
C GLY A 374 0.55 -5.90 -15.51
N VAL A 375 -0.45 -6.02 -16.38
CA VAL A 375 -0.33 -5.82 -17.84
C VAL A 375 -1.18 -4.64 -18.31
N GLY A 376 -2.40 -4.54 -17.80
CA GLY A 376 -3.35 -3.48 -18.14
C GLY A 376 -4.36 -3.23 -17.04
N THR A 377 -5.46 -2.58 -17.41
CA THR A 377 -6.54 -2.20 -16.50
C THR A 377 -7.78 -3.08 -16.69
N VAL A 378 -8.34 -3.55 -15.59
CA VAL A 378 -9.57 -4.34 -15.51
C VAL A 378 -10.63 -3.54 -14.75
N SER A 379 -11.83 -3.45 -15.31
CA SER A 379 -12.96 -2.75 -14.66
C SER A 379 -13.76 -3.68 -13.74
N PRO A 380 -14.46 -3.16 -12.71
CA PRO A 380 -15.46 -3.91 -11.97
C PRO A 380 -16.56 -4.46 -12.88
N GLY A 381 -17.21 -5.53 -12.45
CA GLY A 381 -18.31 -6.18 -13.16
C GLY A 381 -17.98 -7.60 -13.66
N ALA A 382 -18.69 -8.04 -14.69
CA ALA A 382 -18.61 -9.41 -15.18
C ALA A 382 -17.21 -9.72 -15.76
N TYR A 383 -16.61 -10.81 -15.28
CA TYR A 383 -15.28 -11.27 -15.69
C TYR A 383 -15.30 -12.78 -15.95
N THR A 384 -14.90 -13.21 -17.14
CA THR A 384 -14.77 -14.64 -17.47
C THR A 384 -13.43 -15.18 -16.98
N VAL A 385 -13.48 -16.19 -16.12
CA VAL A 385 -12.29 -16.77 -15.51
C VAL A 385 -11.60 -17.73 -16.46
N SER A 386 -10.31 -17.50 -16.73
CA SER A 386 -9.51 -18.37 -17.62
C SER A 386 -8.08 -18.62 -17.12
N ALA A 387 -7.61 -17.82 -16.18
CA ALA A 387 -6.25 -17.90 -15.64
C ALA A 387 -6.18 -17.24 -14.26
N ASN A 388 -5.07 -17.49 -13.56
CA ASN A 388 -4.75 -16.77 -12.34
C ASN A 388 -4.67 -15.26 -12.61
N LYS A 389 -5.26 -14.47 -11.72
CA LYS A 389 -5.21 -13.00 -11.76
C LYS A 389 -5.05 -12.44 -10.37
N LYS A 390 -4.27 -11.37 -10.28
CA LYS A 390 -4.24 -10.48 -9.13
C LYS A 390 -4.65 -9.10 -9.63
N LEU A 391 -5.68 -8.54 -9.02
CA LEU A 391 -6.26 -7.27 -9.40
C LEU A 391 -6.01 -6.27 -8.28
N VAL A 392 -5.09 -5.35 -8.51
CA VAL A 392 -4.66 -4.32 -7.54
C VAL A 392 -5.42 -3.03 -7.83
N PRO A 393 -6.25 -2.52 -6.91
CA PRO A 393 -7.04 -1.31 -7.18
C PRO A 393 -6.12 -0.09 -7.38
N GLN A 394 -6.38 0.67 -8.43
CA GLN A 394 -5.64 1.90 -8.78
C GLN A 394 -6.49 3.13 -8.48
N TYR A 395 -5.83 4.18 -8.01
CA TYR A 395 -6.44 5.41 -7.56
C TYR A 395 -5.67 6.62 -8.08
N THR A 396 -6.38 7.69 -8.42
CA THR A 396 -5.80 9.00 -8.77
C THR A 396 -6.27 10.03 -7.76
N ALA A 397 -5.34 10.78 -7.17
CA ALA A 397 -5.68 11.81 -6.20
C ALA A 397 -6.58 12.90 -6.83
N ILE A 398 -7.60 13.34 -6.10
CA ILE A 398 -8.49 14.42 -6.53
C ILE A 398 -7.73 15.75 -6.45
N ALA A 399 -7.75 16.52 -7.54
CA ALA A 399 -7.19 17.86 -7.59
C ALA A 399 -8.18 18.88 -7.01
N TYR A 400 -7.69 19.72 -6.10
CA TYR A 400 -8.40 20.86 -5.50
C TYR A 400 -7.79 22.16 -5.99
N ASN A 401 -8.60 23.22 -6.01
CA ASN A 401 -8.19 24.55 -6.45
C ASN A 401 -7.75 25.41 -5.26
N ILE A 402 -6.71 26.21 -5.46
CA ILE A 402 -6.35 27.34 -4.60
C ILE A 402 -6.63 28.62 -5.39
N SER A 403 -7.48 29.46 -4.82
CA SER A 403 -7.85 30.76 -5.38
C SER A 403 -7.35 31.88 -4.49
N TYR A 404 -6.83 32.94 -5.11
CA TYR A 404 -6.30 34.11 -4.40
C TYR A 404 -7.14 35.36 -4.70
N PHE A 405 -7.28 36.24 -3.71
CA PHE A 405 -8.10 37.45 -3.80
C PHE A 405 -7.41 38.65 -3.15
N ASP A 406 -7.60 39.84 -3.73
CA ASP A 406 -7.32 41.14 -3.09
C ASP A 406 -8.67 41.87 -2.90
N GLY A 407 -9.15 41.88 -1.66
CA GLY A 407 -10.54 42.22 -1.36
C GLY A 407 -11.51 41.31 -2.13
N ALA A 408 -12.41 41.90 -2.91
CA ALA A 408 -13.35 41.17 -3.77
C ALA A 408 -12.76 40.77 -5.14
N THR A 409 -11.53 41.19 -5.46
CA THR A 409 -10.92 40.99 -6.78
C THR A 409 -10.16 39.67 -6.82
N ALA A 410 -10.50 38.78 -7.76
CA ALA A 410 -9.78 37.52 -7.95
C ALA A 410 -8.43 37.73 -8.64
N LEU A 411 -7.36 37.16 -8.08
CA LEU A 411 -5.98 37.19 -8.57
C LEU A 411 -5.68 35.92 -9.37
N THR A 412 -6.34 35.75 -10.51
CA THR A 412 -6.36 34.49 -11.27
C THR A 412 -4.98 34.01 -11.75
N SER A 413 -4.02 34.91 -11.91
CA SER A 413 -2.63 34.56 -12.28
C SER A 413 -1.86 33.82 -11.18
N LEU A 414 -2.33 33.88 -9.93
CA LEU A 414 -1.71 33.18 -8.79
C LEU A 414 -2.36 31.82 -8.51
N ASN A 415 -3.54 31.56 -9.08
CA ASN A 415 -4.31 30.35 -8.86
C ASN A 415 -3.51 29.10 -9.27
N ARG A 416 -3.70 28.03 -8.50
CA ARG A 416 -2.98 26.75 -8.68
C ARG A 416 -3.85 25.59 -8.23
N THR A 417 -3.50 24.39 -8.67
CA THR A 417 -4.11 23.15 -8.19
C THR A 417 -3.18 22.41 -7.25
N TYR A 418 -3.75 21.66 -6.32
CA TYR A 418 -2.99 20.78 -5.44
C TYR A 418 -3.80 19.51 -5.14
N THR A 419 -3.14 18.48 -4.64
CA THR A 419 -3.74 17.23 -4.19
C THR A 419 -3.51 17.03 -2.70
N VAL A 420 -4.18 16.04 -2.11
CA VAL A 420 -3.99 15.68 -0.70
C VAL A 420 -2.56 15.19 -0.40
N GLU A 421 -1.77 14.82 -1.41
CA GLU A 421 -0.40 14.36 -1.27
C GLU A 421 0.62 15.52 -1.19
N ASP A 422 0.21 16.73 -1.56
CA ASP A 422 1.09 17.88 -1.68
C ASP A 422 1.17 18.70 -0.37
N ALA A 423 2.39 19.04 0.05
CA ALA A 423 2.61 20.17 0.93
C ALA A 423 2.75 21.45 0.07
N VAL A 424 2.05 22.52 0.43
CA VAL A 424 1.92 23.71 -0.43
C VAL A 424 2.40 24.96 0.29
N THR A 425 3.30 25.71 -0.35
CA THR A 425 3.62 27.10 0.00
C THR A 425 2.76 28.04 -0.85
N LEU A 426 2.16 29.07 -0.24
CA LEU A 426 1.29 30.01 -0.94
C LEU A 426 2.09 30.98 -1.84
N ALA A 427 1.40 31.62 -2.79
CA ALA A 427 2.01 32.58 -3.71
C ALA A 427 2.60 33.79 -2.99
N ASN A 428 3.65 34.39 -3.53
CA ASN A 428 4.01 35.76 -3.17
C ASN A 428 3.02 36.74 -3.82
N TYR A 429 2.69 37.83 -3.13
CA TYR A 429 1.85 38.90 -3.65
C TYR A 429 2.55 40.25 -3.53
N VAL A 430 2.49 41.04 -4.60
CA VAL A 430 3.06 42.39 -4.67
C VAL A 430 2.00 43.32 -5.25
N LYS A 431 1.80 44.46 -4.59
CA LYS A 431 0.82 45.47 -4.97
C LYS A 431 1.45 46.86 -4.80
N ASP A 432 1.50 47.64 -5.87
CA ASP A 432 2.12 48.95 -5.86
C ASP A 432 1.47 49.89 -4.83
N GLY A 433 2.29 50.51 -3.98
CA GLY A 433 1.84 51.43 -2.92
C GLY A 433 1.34 50.75 -1.64
N TYR A 434 1.48 49.42 -1.52
CA TYR A 434 1.03 48.67 -0.35
C TYR A 434 2.08 47.65 0.14
N VAL A 435 2.11 47.42 1.45
CA VAL A 435 2.87 46.32 2.08
C VAL A 435 1.99 45.09 2.17
N PHE A 436 2.51 43.92 1.75
CA PHE A 436 1.80 42.64 1.86
C PHE A 436 2.02 42.03 3.26
N ASP A 437 0.95 41.98 4.05
CA ASP A 437 1.00 41.49 5.43
C ASP A 437 0.77 39.97 5.52
N GLY A 438 0.27 39.34 4.45
CA GLY A 438 0.08 37.90 4.34
C GLY A 438 -1.29 37.48 3.78
N TRP A 439 -1.46 36.16 3.62
CA TRP A 439 -2.71 35.55 3.18
C TRP A 439 -3.58 35.13 4.37
N TYR A 440 -4.88 35.32 4.24
CA TYR A 440 -5.89 34.91 5.22
C TYR A 440 -6.92 33.99 4.56
N ASP A 441 -7.48 33.04 5.27
CA ASP A 441 -8.47 32.08 4.74
C ASP A 441 -9.92 32.62 4.75
N ASN A 442 -10.10 33.86 5.19
CA ASN A 442 -11.37 34.54 5.31
C ASN A 442 -11.27 35.98 4.76
N PRO A 443 -12.33 36.49 4.10
CA PRO A 443 -12.34 37.84 3.55
C PRO A 443 -12.30 38.95 4.61
N GLU A 444 -12.63 38.63 5.87
CA GLU A 444 -12.58 39.56 7.00
C GLU A 444 -11.14 39.82 7.50
N LEU A 445 -10.16 39.04 7.01
CA LEU A 445 -8.73 39.14 7.35
C LEU A 445 -8.44 38.94 8.85
N GLU A 446 -9.22 38.05 9.48
CA GLU A 446 -9.12 37.68 10.89
C GLU A 446 -8.19 36.47 11.09
N GLY A 447 -7.54 36.40 12.26
CA GLY A 447 -6.65 35.30 12.62
C GLY A 447 -5.18 35.55 12.26
N THR A 448 -4.46 34.47 11.94
CA THR A 448 -3.02 34.51 11.63
C THR A 448 -2.78 34.33 10.13
N ALA A 449 -1.82 35.08 9.59
CA ALA A 449 -1.41 34.92 8.20
C ALA A 449 -0.90 33.50 7.91
N ILE A 450 -1.31 32.96 6.77
CA ILE A 450 -0.98 31.61 6.31
C ILE A 450 0.08 31.73 5.22
N ALA A 451 1.21 31.05 5.40
CA ALA A 451 2.27 30.98 4.40
C ALA A 451 2.32 29.64 3.66
N SER A 452 1.84 28.56 4.30
CA SER A 452 1.83 27.21 3.75
C SER A 452 0.84 26.31 4.49
N PHE A 453 0.56 25.14 3.92
CA PHE A 453 -0.14 24.06 4.60
C PHE A 453 0.48 22.69 4.26
N PRO A 454 0.40 21.70 5.18
CA PRO A 454 1.02 20.39 4.98
C PRO A 454 0.21 19.47 4.06
N ALA A 455 0.87 18.42 3.58
CA ALA A 455 0.20 17.27 2.97
C ALA A 455 -0.87 16.69 3.91
N GLY A 456 -1.92 16.12 3.35
CA GLY A 456 -3.15 15.72 4.06
C GLY A 456 -4.26 16.76 4.02
N THR A 457 -3.97 17.99 3.57
CA THR A 457 -4.99 19.04 3.42
C THR A 457 -5.88 18.76 2.22
N SER A 458 -7.19 18.96 2.35
CA SER A 458 -8.16 18.73 1.27
C SER A 458 -9.18 19.87 1.10
N GLY A 459 -9.92 19.83 -0.01
CA GLY A 459 -10.94 20.81 -0.37
C GLY A 459 -10.39 22.03 -1.09
N ASN A 460 -11.24 22.74 -1.82
CA ASN A 460 -10.82 24.00 -2.44
C ASN A 460 -10.48 25.04 -1.36
N LYS A 461 -9.45 25.85 -1.62
CA LYS A 461 -8.97 26.90 -0.71
C LYS A 461 -9.10 28.27 -1.36
N ASN A 462 -9.54 29.24 -0.56
CA ASN A 462 -9.56 30.65 -0.93
C ASN A 462 -8.67 31.41 0.05
N TYR A 463 -7.81 32.25 -0.47
CA TYR A 463 -6.90 33.09 0.31
C TYR A 463 -7.05 34.56 -0.08
N TYR A 464 -7.12 35.43 0.93
CA TYR A 464 -7.35 36.85 0.79
C TYR A 464 -6.12 37.62 1.27
N ALA A 465 -5.61 38.52 0.43
CA ALA A 465 -4.43 39.31 0.72
C ALA A 465 -4.77 40.41 1.71
N LYS A 466 -4.05 40.46 2.82
CA LYS A 466 -4.02 41.65 3.67
C LYS A 466 -2.90 42.55 3.19
N THR A 467 -3.26 43.79 2.88
CA THR A 467 -2.32 44.81 2.45
C THR A 467 -2.54 46.11 3.22
N THR A 468 -1.45 46.74 3.65
CA THR A 468 -1.48 48.04 4.34
C THR A 468 -0.95 49.12 3.41
N ALA A 469 -1.68 50.22 3.26
CA ALA A 469 -1.24 51.34 2.43
C ALA A 469 0.08 51.89 2.97
N SER A 470 1.11 51.92 2.13
CA SER A 470 2.39 52.50 2.52
C SER A 470 2.29 54.03 2.42
N ALA A 471 2.77 54.73 3.44
CA ALA A 471 2.93 56.19 3.39
C ALA A 471 4.12 56.62 2.52
N PHE A 472 4.91 55.64 2.07
CA PHE A 472 6.16 55.86 1.37
C PHE A 472 5.98 55.72 -0.14
N VAL A 473 6.66 56.58 -0.88
CA VAL A 473 6.72 56.54 -2.34
C VAL A 473 7.96 55.76 -2.78
N PRO A 474 7.91 55.07 -3.92
CA PRO A 474 9.10 54.46 -4.50
C PRO A 474 10.15 55.53 -4.79
N VAL A 475 11.41 55.28 -4.38
CA VAL A 475 12.55 56.16 -4.69
C VAL A 475 13.63 55.35 -5.37
N GLU A 476 14.16 55.88 -6.46
CA GLU A 476 15.31 55.30 -7.15
C GLU A 476 16.59 55.59 -6.35
N VAL A 477 17.16 54.57 -5.73
CA VAL A 477 18.33 54.66 -4.88
C VAL A 477 19.55 54.14 -5.62
N THR A 478 20.59 54.97 -5.72
CA THR A 478 21.90 54.59 -6.22
C THR A 478 22.84 54.29 -5.06
N TYR A 479 23.33 53.07 -4.96
CA TYR A 479 24.33 52.64 -3.99
C TYR A 479 25.73 52.67 -4.60
N LYS A 480 26.59 53.51 -4.05
CA LYS A 480 28.02 53.59 -4.35
C LYS A 480 28.79 52.66 -3.42
N LEU A 481 29.24 51.50 -3.92
CA LEU A 481 29.82 50.45 -3.09
C LEU A 481 31.21 50.80 -2.52
N ASN A 482 31.84 51.89 -2.97
CA ASN A 482 33.13 52.39 -2.49
C ASN A 482 34.21 51.30 -2.36
N GLY A 483 34.34 50.47 -3.40
CA GLY A 483 35.30 49.36 -3.45
C GLY A 483 34.87 48.09 -2.73
N GLY A 484 33.62 48.00 -2.26
CA GLY A 484 32.97 46.76 -1.84
C GLY A 484 32.23 46.05 -2.97
N GLN A 485 31.63 44.91 -2.64
CA GLN A 485 30.85 44.06 -3.54
C GLN A 485 29.55 43.61 -2.88
N LEU A 486 28.48 43.40 -3.64
CA LEU A 486 27.22 42.89 -3.08
C LEU A 486 27.41 41.48 -2.51
N ASN A 487 26.70 41.17 -1.43
CA ASN A 487 26.65 39.82 -0.89
C ASN A 487 25.54 38.98 -1.56
N SER A 488 25.50 37.67 -1.30
CA SER A 488 24.50 36.79 -1.91
C SER A 488 23.05 37.11 -1.54
N THR A 489 22.78 37.58 -0.33
CA THR A 489 21.44 37.98 0.13
C THR A 489 20.97 39.28 -0.55
N ASP A 490 21.88 40.24 -0.74
CA ASP A 490 21.60 41.49 -1.45
C ASP A 490 21.24 41.21 -2.91
N LEU A 491 22.02 40.33 -3.57
CA LEU A 491 21.78 39.93 -4.94
C LEU A 491 20.44 39.19 -5.12
N TYR A 492 20.06 38.36 -4.15
CA TYR A 492 18.72 37.74 -4.13
C TYR A 492 17.59 38.76 -4.09
N THR A 493 17.80 39.88 -3.38
CA THR A 493 16.80 40.92 -3.18
C THR A 493 16.57 41.75 -4.44
N LEU A 494 17.62 41.94 -5.25
CA LEU A 494 17.59 42.77 -6.47
C LEU A 494 17.09 42.06 -7.73
N ARG A 495 16.89 40.73 -7.67
CA ARG A 495 16.43 39.89 -8.80
C ARG A 495 15.11 40.32 -9.46
N THR A 496 14.36 41.23 -8.86
CA THR A 496 13.06 41.69 -9.38
C THR A 496 13.16 42.71 -10.51
N THR A 497 14.31 43.36 -10.72
CA THR A 497 14.41 44.53 -11.63
C THR A 497 15.41 44.39 -12.79
N ALA A 498 16.29 43.38 -12.81
CA ALA A 498 17.22 43.19 -13.92
C ALA A 498 17.36 41.71 -14.31
N THR A 499 17.07 41.45 -15.59
CA THR A 499 17.51 40.29 -16.40
C THR A 499 16.72 38.96 -16.26
N LYS A 500 16.05 38.57 -17.35
CA LYS A 500 15.31 37.30 -17.52
C LYS A 500 15.98 36.43 -18.59
N VAL A 501 16.33 35.19 -18.26
CA VAL A 501 16.48 34.08 -19.22
C VAL A 501 16.04 32.76 -18.55
N ILE A 502 15.39 31.87 -19.29
CA ILE A 502 14.83 30.59 -18.82
C ILE A 502 15.64 29.44 -19.44
N ALA A 503 16.00 28.42 -18.66
CA ALA A 503 16.64 27.18 -19.13
C ALA A 503 15.89 25.93 -18.61
N THR A 504 15.99 24.76 -19.25
CA THR A 504 15.29 23.53 -18.88
C THR A 504 16.23 22.31 -18.96
N ARG A 505 16.45 21.65 -17.81
CA ARG A 505 16.78 20.20 -17.56
C ARG A 505 18.17 19.89 -16.95
N TYR A 506 18.20 18.94 -16.00
CA TYR A 506 19.37 18.56 -15.15
C TYR A 506 19.45 17.05 -14.80
N LYS A 507 20.66 16.49 -14.53
CA LYS A 507 20.89 15.20 -13.84
C LYS A 507 22.27 15.10 -13.14
N THR A 508 22.33 14.85 -11.83
CA THR A 508 23.58 14.58 -11.07
C THR A 508 24.10 13.16 -11.17
N SER A 509 25.43 12.99 -11.05
CA SER A 509 26.06 11.72 -10.65
C SER A 509 27.01 11.92 -9.48
N THR A 510 27.03 10.96 -8.58
CA THR A 510 27.69 10.96 -7.27
C THR A 510 29.18 10.61 -7.33
N SER A 511 30.10 11.55 -7.03
CA SER A 511 31.34 11.30 -6.25
C SER A 511 32.05 12.61 -5.84
N TYR A 512 32.39 12.72 -4.55
CA TYR A 512 33.10 13.78 -3.78
C TYR A 512 34.15 14.60 -4.57
N ILE A 513 34.26 15.94 -4.42
CA ILE A 513 34.72 16.73 -3.25
C ILE A 513 34.11 18.16 -3.22
N ASN A 514 33.52 18.61 -2.09
CA ASN A 514 33.17 20.01 -1.72
C ASN A 514 32.79 21.03 -2.83
N GLY A 515 31.81 20.66 -3.65
CA GLY A 515 31.04 21.51 -4.55
C GLY A 515 29.94 20.65 -5.17
N ASN A 516 28.74 21.19 -5.40
CA ASN A 516 27.71 20.43 -6.09
C ASN A 516 27.99 20.49 -7.59
N ASP A 517 28.37 19.37 -8.20
CA ASP A 517 28.57 19.29 -9.64
C ASP A 517 27.23 19.43 -10.38
N ILE A 518 27.17 20.33 -11.36
CA ILE A 518 26.13 20.31 -12.38
C ILE A 518 26.64 19.53 -13.58
N THR A 519 26.27 18.25 -13.65
CA THR A 519 26.46 17.43 -14.85
C THR A 519 25.23 17.56 -15.74
N ILE A 520 25.40 18.00 -16.99
CA ILE A 520 24.34 17.96 -18.00
C ILE A 520 24.65 16.72 -18.88
N ASN A 521 23.78 15.70 -18.87
CA ASN A 521 24.02 14.41 -19.55
C ASN A 521 23.28 14.28 -20.91
N THR A 522 23.67 13.24 -21.67
CA THR A 522 24.02 13.19 -23.09
C THR A 522 22.94 12.64 -24.03
N TYR A 523 23.00 13.06 -25.31
CA TYR A 523 23.10 12.12 -26.44
C TYR A 523 23.92 12.73 -27.59
N SER A 524 24.92 11.95 -28.02
CA SER A 524 25.87 12.10 -29.14
C SER A 524 26.28 13.48 -29.71
N ARG A 525 27.59 13.78 -29.54
CA ARG A 525 28.46 14.67 -30.36
C ARG A 525 28.49 16.18 -30.10
N VAL A 526 28.47 16.63 -28.84
CA VAL A 526 28.94 17.98 -28.49
C VAL A 526 29.76 17.92 -27.20
N ASN A 527 30.86 18.67 -27.13
CA ASN A 527 31.77 18.74 -25.97
C ASN A 527 31.08 19.47 -24.79
N TRP A 528 31.04 18.82 -23.62
CA TRP A 528 30.37 19.34 -22.41
C TRP A 528 31.36 19.99 -21.44
N HIS A 529 30.90 21.00 -20.70
CA HIS A 529 31.68 21.73 -19.71
C HIS A 529 31.11 21.44 -18.31
N VAL A 530 31.97 21.11 -17.34
CA VAL A 530 31.61 20.96 -15.93
C VAL A 530 31.89 22.27 -15.23
N ILE A 531 30.92 22.81 -14.49
CA ILE A 531 31.10 24.01 -13.65
C ILE A 531 31.00 23.59 -12.19
N GLY A 532 32.07 23.85 -11.43
CA GLY A 532 32.08 23.70 -9.99
C GLY A 532 31.34 24.85 -9.34
N LEU A 533 30.36 24.53 -8.49
CA LEU A 533 29.55 25.51 -7.77
C LEU A 533 29.69 25.33 -6.27
N LYS A 534 29.86 26.44 -5.57
CA LYS A 534 29.87 26.49 -4.11
C LYS A 534 28.60 27.16 -3.59
N PRO A 535 27.85 26.51 -2.69
CA PRO A 535 26.73 27.18 -2.01
C PRO A 535 27.22 28.44 -1.30
N SER A 536 26.54 29.57 -1.50
CA SER A 536 26.90 30.83 -0.85
C SER A 536 26.44 30.92 0.61
N GLY A 537 25.62 29.96 1.06
CA GLY A 537 24.93 29.99 2.36
C GLY A 537 23.50 30.52 2.28
N VAL A 538 23.07 31.07 1.13
CA VAL A 538 21.69 31.47 0.86
C VAL A 538 21.02 30.42 -0.04
N PRO A 539 19.83 29.90 0.30
CA PRO A 539 19.15 28.90 -0.52
C PRO A 539 18.95 29.38 -1.96
N GLY A 540 19.39 28.57 -2.93
CA GLY A 540 19.28 28.86 -4.36
C GLY A 540 20.40 29.73 -4.93
N ILE A 541 21.46 30.07 -4.19
CA ILE A 541 22.56 30.91 -4.69
C ILE A 541 23.90 30.19 -4.59
N TYR A 542 24.67 30.25 -5.68
CA TYR A 542 25.91 29.54 -5.83
C TYR A 542 27.00 30.43 -6.43
N GLU A 543 28.23 30.27 -5.94
CA GLU A 543 29.45 30.88 -6.44
C GLU A 543 30.12 29.95 -7.46
N VAL A 544 30.55 30.49 -8.59
CA VAL A 544 31.28 29.76 -9.63
C VAL A 544 32.73 29.55 -9.19
N LEU A 545 33.12 28.30 -8.95
CA LEU A 545 34.46 27.94 -8.48
C LEU A 545 35.47 27.67 -9.61
N GLY A 546 35.01 27.38 -10.82
CA GLY A 546 35.86 26.99 -11.94
C GLY A 546 35.30 25.79 -12.70
N LYS A 547 36.12 25.18 -13.56
CA LYS A 547 35.70 24.07 -14.43
C LYS A 547 36.45 22.76 -14.19
N GLY A 548 35.84 21.66 -14.63
CA GLY A 548 36.49 20.34 -14.71
C GLY A 548 37.77 20.36 -15.57
N SER A 549 38.66 19.40 -15.29
CA SER A 549 40.04 19.34 -15.77
C SER A 549 40.20 19.58 -17.29
N GLY A 550 40.95 20.64 -17.66
CA GLY A 550 41.43 20.81 -19.04
C GLY A 550 41.65 22.22 -19.60
N TYR A 551 41.42 23.32 -18.88
CA TYR A 551 41.48 24.67 -19.47
C TYR A 551 41.94 25.77 -18.48
N SER A 552 42.20 26.98 -19.00
CA SER A 552 42.27 28.34 -18.40
C SER A 552 41.29 28.76 -17.30
N ASN A 553 41.66 29.06 -16.05
CA ASN A 553 40.71 29.47 -14.99
C ASN A 553 40.17 30.91 -15.12
N ASP A 554 40.41 31.58 -16.24
CA ASP A 554 40.33 33.04 -16.33
C ASP A 554 38.98 33.55 -16.89
N SER A 555 38.19 32.69 -17.55
CA SER A 555 36.83 32.99 -18.03
C SER A 555 36.10 31.71 -18.49
N ALA A 556 34.81 31.57 -18.19
CA ALA A 556 33.94 30.48 -18.65
C ALA A 556 32.92 31.01 -19.68
N THR A 557 32.92 30.41 -20.87
CA THR A 557 31.84 30.60 -21.85
C THR A 557 30.83 29.47 -21.67
N LEU A 558 29.58 29.80 -21.33
CA LEU A 558 28.50 28.81 -21.19
C LEU A 558 27.70 28.76 -22.50
N TYR A 559 27.63 27.56 -23.10
CA TYR A 559 26.83 27.32 -24.29
C TYR A 559 25.52 26.62 -23.93
N PHE A 560 24.38 27.19 -24.34
CA PHE A 560 23.09 26.50 -24.36
C PHE A 560 22.82 25.97 -25.77
N MET A 561 22.52 24.68 -25.91
CA MET A 561 22.05 24.09 -27.17
C MET A 561 20.66 23.50 -27.00
N MET A 562 19.82 23.68 -28.02
CA MET A 562 18.47 23.11 -28.08
C MET A 562 18.48 21.59 -28.24
N HIS A 563 17.43 20.93 -27.72
CA HIS A 563 17.04 19.58 -28.11
C HIS A 563 15.65 19.63 -28.76
N ASP A 564 15.48 18.99 -29.92
CA ASP A 564 14.34 19.20 -30.83
C ASP A 564 12.95 18.80 -30.27
N THR A 565 12.93 18.09 -29.14
CA THR A 565 11.75 17.48 -28.52
C THR A 565 11.08 18.33 -27.43
N CYS A 566 11.50 19.58 -27.22
CA CYS A 566 10.89 20.45 -26.21
C CYS A 566 9.53 21.01 -26.71
N THR A 567 8.45 20.78 -25.95
CA THR A 567 7.06 21.22 -26.27
C THR A 567 6.68 22.57 -25.66
N SER A 568 7.65 23.29 -25.08
CA SER A 568 7.44 24.61 -24.49
C SER A 568 7.06 25.66 -25.55
N THR A 569 6.11 26.54 -25.20
CA THR A 569 5.70 27.71 -26.01
C THR A 569 6.84 28.71 -26.26
N TYR A 570 7.98 28.56 -25.58
CA TYR A 570 9.14 29.46 -25.66
C TYR A 570 10.31 28.88 -26.48
N LYS A 571 10.12 27.79 -27.23
CA LYS A 571 11.18 27.09 -28.00
C LYS A 571 12.04 28.00 -28.89
N THR A 572 11.57 29.16 -29.34
CA THR A 572 12.28 30.05 -30.27
C THR A 572 13.13 31.14 -29.61
N THR A 573 13.03 31.38 -28.30
CA THR A 573 13.76 32.46 -27.60
C THR A 573 15.13 32.05 -27.03
N TRP A 574 15.54 30.78 -27.18
CA TRP A 574 16.63 30.17 -26.41
C TRP A 574 17.98 30.14 -27.14
N LYS A 575 18.31 31.23 -27.84
CA LYS A 575 19.63 31.45 -28.44
C LYS A 575 20.31 32.63 -27.76
N VAL A 576 20.73 32.46 -26.51
CA VAL A 576 21.56 33.48 -25.84
C VAL A 576 22.93 32.87 -25.57
N LYS A 577 23.94 33.45 -26.22
CA LYS A 577 25.36 33.20 -25.98
C LYS A 577 25.78 34.12 -24.83
N TYR A 578 26.27 33.56 -23.72
CA TYR A 578 26.87 34.34 -22.64
C TYR A 578 28.39 34.13 -22.65
N ASP A 579 29.12 35.21 -22.94
CA ASP A 579 30.57 35.19 -23.19
C ASP A 579 31.44 35.58 -21.96
N SER A 580 30.90 35.69 -20.74
CA SER A 580 31.62 36.37 -19.63
C SER A 580 31.50 35.81 -18.20
N LEU A 581 31.20 34.52 -17.96
CA LEU A 581 31.16 33.99 -16.58
C LEU A 581 32.58 33.84 -15.98
N ALA A 582 32.96 34.66 -15.01
CA ALA A 582 34.24 34.56 -14.32
C ALA A 582 34.16 33.66 -13.07
N VAL A 583 35.29 33.07 -12.65
CA VAL A 583 35.39 32.45 -11.32
C VAL A 583 35.12 33.51 -10.25
N GLY A 584 34.25 33.19 -9.29
CA GLY A 584 33.72 34.12 -8.29
C GLY A 584 32.37 34.77 -8.67
N SER A 585 31.88 34.60 -9.90
CA SER A 585 30.52 35.05 -10.26
C SER A 585 29.47 34.31 -9.43
N LEU A 586 28.38 34.99 -9.07
CA LEU A 586 27.24 34.39 -8.38
C LEU A 586 26.13 34.06 -9.38
N ILE A 587 25.48 32.92 -9.17
CA ILE A 587 24.34 32.45 -9.95
C ILE A 587 23.17 32.11 -9.02
N ILE A 588 21.95 32.34 -9.50
CA ILE A 588 20.73 32.00 -8.78
C ILE A 588 20.07 30.81 -9.50
N ILE A 589 19.69 29.78 -8.75
CA ILE A 589 19.04 28.56 -9.20
C ILE A 589 17.76 28.38 -8.39
N GLU A 590 16.61 28.42 -9.07
CA GLU A 590 15.29 28.25 -8.45
C GLU A 590 14.63 26.93 -8.90
N ASN A 591 13.69 26.42 -8.09
CA ASN A 591 12.92 25.21 -8.37
C ASN A 591 13.77 23.95 -8.59
N ILE A 592 14.65 23.61 -7.64
CA ILE A 592 15.28 22.27 -7.60
C ILE A 592 14.25 21.30 -7.02
N PRO A 593 13.61 20.41 -7.82
CA PRO A 593 12.63 19.48 -7.28
C PRO A 593 13.32 18.47 -6.33
N ALA A 594 12.58 18.04 -5.31
CA ALA A 594 13.10 17.15 -4.27
C ALA A 594 13.40 15.70 -4.72
N VAL A 595 13.10 15.33 -5.98
CA VAL A 595 13.14 13.93 -6.46
C VAL A 595 13.75 13.80 -7.86
N GLU A 596 14.61 12.80 -8.05
CA GLU A 596 15.17 12.43 -9.36
C GLU A 596 14.09 11.92 -10.33
N GLY A 597 14.01 12.50 -11.54
CA GLY A 597 13.14 12.02 -12.61
C GLY A 597 13.32 12.77 -13.93
N SER A 598 13.11 12.09 -15.06
CA SER A 598 13.32 12.67 -16.38
C SER A 598 12.16 13.58 -16.79
N GLY A 599 12.33 14.90 -16.71
CA GLY A 599 11.34 15.85 -17.25
C GLY A 599 11.24 17.23 -16.60
N TYR A 600 11.96 17.48 -15.51
CA TYR A 600 11.85 18.74 -14.78
C TYR A 600 12.69 19.88 -15.41
N SER A 601 12.15 21.09 -15.35
CA SER A 601 12.80 22.36 -15.68
C SER A 601 13.43 22.97 -14.43
N ILE A 602 14.61 23.60 -14.56
CA ILE A 602 15.26 24.36 -13.48
C ILE A 602 15.52 25.75 -14.04
N ASP A 603 15.05 26.78 -13.34
CA ASP A 603 15.28 28.15 -13.75
C ASP A 603 16.66 28.59 -13.21
N VAL A 604 17.54 29.02 -14.12
CA VAL A 604 18.90 29.48 -13.79
C VAL A 604 19.08 30.91 -14.28
N TYR A 605 19.47 31.80 -13.36
CA TYR A 605 19.69 33.22 -13.62
C TYR A 605 21.18 33.55 -13.44
N PHE A 606 21.72 34.39 -14.33
CA PHE A 606 23.13 34.81 -14.35
C PHE A 606 23.27 36.26 -13.92
N ILE A 607 24.34 36.55 -13.16
CA ILE A 607 24.73 37.91 -12.77
C ILE A 607 26.20 38.10 -13.17
N ASP A 608 26.50 39.20 -13.87
CA ASP A 608 27.88 39.51 -14.29
C ASP A 608 28.71 39.96 -13.07
N ALA A 609 29.98 39.55 -12.98
CA ALA A 609 30.87 39.94 -11.89
C ALA A 609 31.10 41.47 -11.81
N SER A 610 30.97 42.17 -12.93
CA SER A 610 31.01 43.63 -12.99
C SER A 610 29.76 44.27 -12.37
N GLU A 611 28.58 43.64 -12.47
CA GLU A 611 27.34 44.13 -11.85
C GLU A 611 27.38 43.98 -10.31
N ALA A 612 28.13 43.01 -9.79
CA ALA A 612 28.32 42.83 -8.34
C ALA A 612 29.26 43.87 -7.69
N THR A 613 30.02 44.61 -8.51
CA THR A 613 31.08 45.55 -8.07
C THR A 613 30.87 46.99 -8.56
N ALA A 614 29.96 47.21 -9.51
CA ALA A 614 29.55 48.54 -9.98
C ALA A 614 28.59 49.24 -9.02
N ASP A 615 28.35 50.53 -9.22
CA ASP A 615 27.30 51.24 -8.50
C ASP A 615 25.93 50.64 -8.83
N VAL A 616 25.10 50.46 -7.81
CA VAL A 616 23.86 49.68 -7.91
C VAL A 616 22.67 50.63 -7.84
N VAL A 617 21.91 50.75 -8.92
CA VAL A 617 20.68 51.56 -8.96
C VAL A 617 19.46 50.66 -8.76
N VAL A 618 18.69 50.91 -7.71
CA VAL A 618 17.58 50.06 -7.29
C VAL A 618 16.42 50.92 -6.84
N THR A 619 15.19 50.54 -7.19
CA THR A 619 14.00 51.24 -6.68
C THR A 619 13.64 50.65 -5.32
N LEU A 620 13.76 51.43 -4.25
CA LEU A 620 13.43 50.99 -2.89
C LEU A 620 12.03 51.45 -2.49
N GLN A 621 11.29 50.53 -1.87
CA GLN A 621 10.06 50.78 -1.13
C GLN A 621 10.29 50.52 0.37
N GLU A 622 9.34 50.90 1.23
CA GLU A 622 9.43 50.84 2.71
C GLU A 622 9.83 49.46 3.28
N SER A 623 9.54 48.38 2.55
CA SER A 623 9.80 47.00 2.99
C SER A 623 11.12 46.41 2.50
N VAL A 624 12.03 47.20 1.91
CA VAL A 624 13.33 46.71 1.43
C VAL A 624 14.41 47.08 2.44
N SER A 625 15.05 46.08 3.04
CA SER A 625 16.28 46.27 3.82
C SER A 625 17.38 46.87 2.94
N MET A 626 18.10 47.86 3.45
CA MET A 626 19.28 48.38 2.72
C MET A 626 20.27 47.26 2.43
N LEU A 627 20.95 47.35 1.30
CA LEU A 627 21.98 46.38 0.92
C LEU A 627 23.09 46.35 1.97
N VAL A 628 23.66 45.19 2.25
CA VAL A 628 24.75 45.02 3.24
C VAL A 628 25.98 44.47 2.50
N PRO A 629 26.63 45.27 1.64
CA PRO A 629 27.74 44.80 0.83
C PRO A 629 28.88 44.30 1.72
N VAL A 630 29.78 43.53 1.12
CA VAL A 630 30.99 43.02 1.77
C VAL A 630 32.24 43.59 1.11
N ARG A 631 33.32 43.74 1.89
CA ARG A 631 34.62 44.16 1.38
C ARG A 631 35.72 43.44 2.18
N VAL A 632 36.60 42.72 1.48
CA VAL A 632 37.64 41.90 2.13
C VAL A 632 38.57 42.78 2.97
N GLY A 633 38.70 42.45 4.26
CA GLY A 633 39.53 43.19 5.22
C GLY A 633 38.86 44.39 5.88
N TYR A 634 37.57 44.62 5.62
CA TYR A 634 36.80 45.73 6.18
C TYR A 634 35.47 45.25 6.79
N THR A 635 35.00 45.95 7.82
CA THR A 635 33.64 45.88 8.36
C THR A 635 32.78 46.92 7.64
N PHE A 636 31.56 46.53 7.23
CA PHE A 636 30.58 47.46 6.69
C PHE A 636 29.89 48.19 7.85
N ASP A 637 30.04 49.51 7.92
CA ASP A 637 29.49 50.31 9.02
C ASP A 637 28.10 50.88 8.69
N GLY A 638 27.68 50.81 7.43
CA GLY A 638 26.42 51.35 6.92
C GLY A 638 26.61 52.28 5.72
N TRP A 639 25.56 53.01 5.39
CA TRP A 639 25.47 53.89 4.23
C TRP A 639 25.53 55.37 4.64
N CYS A 640 26.26 56.18 3.89
CA CYS A 640 26.36 57.63 4.09
C CYS A 640 25.59 58.36 2.99
N GLU A 641 25.03 59.52 3.29
CA GLU A 641 24.46 60.42 2.30
C GLU A 641 25.54 61.28 1.62
N GLN A 642 26.64 61.55 2.32
CA GLN A 642 27.78 62.30 1.79
C GLN A 642 28.83 61.37 1.21
N ALA A 643 29.44 61.78 0.08
CA ALA A 643 30.44 60.97 -0.61
C ALA A 643 31.72 60.73 0.21
N ASP A 644 32.02 61.63 1.16
CA ASP A 644 33.15 61.52 2.08
C ASP A 644 32.82 60.77 3.37
N CYS A 645 31.57 60.32 3.54
CA CYS A 645 31.08 59.65 4.74
C CYS A 645 31.33 60.43 6.05
N SER A 646 31.28 61.76 5.98
CA SER A 646 31.40 62.65 7.14
C SER A 646 30.14 62.64 8.04
N ASP A 647 29.03 62.12 7.53
CA ASP A 647 27.79 61.88 8.26
C ASP A 647 27.75 60.52 8.96
N GLU A 648 26.80 60.38 9.88
CA GLU A 648 26.57 59.13 10.60
C GLU A 648 26.01 58.07 9.65
N PRO A 649 26.57 56.85 9.61
CA PRO A 649 26.14 55.82 8.70
C PRO A 649 24.74 55.31 9.09
N ILE A 650 23.86 55.20 8.09
CA ILE A 650 22.54 54.61 8.24
C ILE A 650 22.55 53.15 7.79
N THR A 651 21.94 52.28 8.59
CA THR A 651 21.86 50.83 8.35
C THR A 651 20.43 50.37 8.05
N THR A 652 19.47 51.29 8.10
CA THR A 652 18.06 51.06 7.82
C THR A 652 17.57 52.10 6.83
N TYR A 653 16.70 51.69 5.90
CA TYR A 653 16.15 52.59 4.90
C TYR A 653 15.20 53.57 5.59
N PRO A 654 15.45 54.90 5.53
CA PRO A 654 14.64 55.87 6.25
C PRO A 654 13.24 56.01 5.65
N GLY A 655 13.06 55.57 4.40
CA GLY A 655 11.85 55.75 3.61
C GLY A 655 11.62 57.21 3.19
N PHE A 656 10.99 57.41 2.03
CA PHE A 656 10.53 58.73 1.59
C PHE A 656 9.02 58.75 1.38
N THR A 657 8.35 59.82 1.79
CA THR A 657 6.91 60.03 1.55
C THR A 657 6.72 60.94 0.33
N ALA A 658 5.49 61.03 -0.19
CA ALA A 658 5.19 62.00 -1.25
C ALA A 658 5.54 63.46 -0.85
N ALA A 659 5.41 63.78 0.44
CA ALA A 659 5.78 65.10 0.98
C ALA A 659 7.29 65.33 1.04
N SER A 660 8.10 64.26 1.00
CA SER A 660 9.57 64.36 0.97
C SER A 660 10.08 64.95 -0.36
N GLY A 661 9.31 64.87 -1.45
CA GLY A 661 9.71 65.37 -2.77
C GLY A 661 10.94 64.66 -3.37
N VAL A 662 11.33 63.51 -2.80
CA VAL A 662 12.50 62.74 -3.23
C VAL A 662 12.03 61.67 -4.22
N THR A 663 12.57 61.72 -5.44
CA THR A 663 12.37 60.68 -6.47
C THR A 663 13.61 59.85 -6.70
N THR A 664 14.79 60.38 -6.34
CA THR A 664 16.09 59.72 -6.44
C THR A 664 16.94 59.98 -5.19
N LYS A 665 17.74 59.02 -4.74
CA LYS A 665 18.70 59.17 -3.62
C LYS A 665 20.01 58.46 -3.94
N THR A 666 21.14 58.93 -3.40
CA THR A 666 22.43 58.23 -3.51
C THR A 666 23.00 57.96 -2.13
N TYR A 667 23.52 56.76 -1.92
CA TYR A 667 24.17 56.32 -0.69
C TYR A 667 25.58 55.80 -0.96
N TYR A 668 26.50 56.06 -0.05
CA TYR A 668 27.92 55.69 -0.16
C TYR A 668 28.31 54.71 0.94
N ALA A 669 28.92 53.58 0.61
CA ALA A 669 29.26 52.57 1.60
C ALA A 669 30.41 53.05 2.52
N LYS A 670 30.21 52.91 3.84
CA LYS A 670 31.22 53.17 4.88
C LYS A 670 31.90 51.88 5.31
N TRP A 671 33.23 51.93 5.40
CA TRP A 671 34.07 50.77 5.67
C TRP A 671 35.11 51.07 6.75
N THR A 672 35.19 50.21 7.77
CA THR A 672 36.25 50.26 8.80
C THR A 672 37.21 49.09 8.62
N ILE A 673 38.53 49.33 8.68
CA ILE A 673 39.54 48.26 8.55
C ILE A 673 39.45 47.30 9.74
N ILE A 674 39.46 45.99 9.47
CA ILE A 674 39.47 44.96 10.52
C ILE A 674 40.88 44.91 11.14
N GLY A 675 41.00 45.36 12.40
CA GLY A 675 42.23 45.24 13.20
C GLY A 675 43.15 46.48 13.23
N GLY A 676 42.60 47.68 13.03
CA GLY A 676 43.28 48.96 13.23
C GLY A 676 43.13 49.52 14.64
#